data_AF-A0A1E3PHA1-F1
#
_entry.id   AF-A0A1E3PHA1-F1
#
_cell.length_a   1.000
_cell.length_b   1.000
_cell.length_c   1.000
_cell.angle_alpha   90.00
_cell.angle_beta   90.00
_cell.angle_gamma   90.00
#
_symmetry.space_group_name_H-M   'P 1'
#
loop_
_entity.id
_entity.type
_entity.pdbx_description
1 polymer ?
#
loop_
_entity_poly.entity_id
_entity_poly.type
_entity_poly.pdbx_seq_one_letter_code
_entity_poly.pdbx_strand_id
1 'polypeptide(L)'
;MPSISEPFVLSELPQASSPLSSRVTITQSKSKVHLGISHSSFATYSLRPTPHIIWSHSLPPTAVVTSISSNHSDNVELSEATLYAAVSEKKKHYLKSVISGAEETSTSIKSRAVPNEIAGIQASSDGSLVLLVLKSSIVKAYSSDFDVSEELWSLKAKASRTVIFHSFVSNDDLSYFSHDEELPENGLLVLVSSRDVGKKAMFEVRVVALTNQGATDLVVKDIEIKDGDMDVNFSLYQGNLYRYSPASSTLTVYNLPDVNIISAVKIPSSSKEKNTSVNTSILAVGKNKVLLSENQTLSLIDVNYESILSQRALDAPLSLVSYSSSSSMVTGISTTDKSAAVLCLTLDIGTGSLLESLSKGIKKTDNTWVGGFSDILIKKNYSLPEYCSIESDMITTSKHFNEERLNNLQEFKNNNQITLFEDFVVPFLKNEEWEDIEGDTENRYSKSSEFLVFEAEKDREVDVYFIQRLIELLFDNISLAGSVSSPAPLKLSSFVPEKTLIYLLTHPLFPTPQLSNILKSLDSYPRLLRQALVTVPALECKEVVNALIHQNDDIFSDAVNRLVEEFSHEEITKTIKSELYSKNSSSSSNTTSSNTISECVDRLRRLDIGWGIISCFVDAGGLFSWNSDVISGLSNTVNDEVVNLENSYDVMTLLEEALRKLNPTEPTSKITKKELKRLSKKQQKNNSKTNNTKENSRGPEVISQEKKEREQMKHLLGFGTKAGLDMDITEIQSMKNVFQRKSAINKYGDNVSRKVPSYTVEKLIL
;
A
#
# COMPACT_ATOMS: atom_id res chain seq x y z
N MET A 1 2.87 -11.83 -15.27
CA MET A 1 3.20 -11.46 -13.87
C MET A 1 4.14 -12.53 -13.36
N PRO A 2 5.25 -12.16 -12.67
CA PRO A 2 6.19 -13.14 -12.15
C PRO A 2 5.47 -14.18 -11.29
N SER A 3 5.72 -15.46 -11.54
CA SER A 3 5.03 -16.55 -10.86
C SER A 3 5.91 -17.79 -10.72
N ILE A 4 5.61 -18.57 -9.68
CA ILE A 4 6.34 -19.80 -9.32
C ILE A 4 5.40 -20.99 -9.57
N SER A 5 5.79 -21.90 -10.47
CA SER A 5 4.99 -23.10 -10.78
C SER A 5 4.96 -24.11 -9.64
N GLU A 6 4.17 -25.17 -9.81
CA GLU A 6 4.28 -26.35 -8.96
C GLU A 6 5.60 -27.07 -9.20
N PRO A 7 6.29 -27.51 -8.13
CA PRO A 7 7.46 -28.36 -8.28
C PRO A 7 7.02 -29.77 -8.71
N PHE A 8 7.78 -30.40 -9.61
CA PHE A 8 7.61 -31.81 -9.97
C PHE A 8 8.87 -32.60 -9.63
N VAL A 9 8.71 -33.89 -9.34
CA VAL A 9 9.80 -34.80 -8.96
C VAL A 9 10.52 -35.31 -10.20
N LEU A 10 11.83 -35.15 -10.25
CA LEU A 10 12.70 -35.68 -11.32
C LEU A 10 13.27 -37.06 -10.96
N SER A 11 13.75 -37.22 -9.73
CA SER A 11 14.29 -38.48 -9.22
C SER A 11 14.19 -38.53 -7.70
N GLU A 12 13.88 -39.72 -7.17
CA GLU A 12 14.02 -40.01 -5.75
C GLU A 12 15.47 -40.34 -5.41
N LEU A 13 15.88 -40.03 -4.19
CA LEU A 13 17.25 -40.22 -3.71
C LEU A 13 17.33 -41.37 -2.71
N PRO A 14 18.44 -42.12 -2.71
CA PRO A 14 18.63 -43.21 -1.76
C PRO A 14 18.65 -42.69 -0.31
N GLN A 15 18.14 -43.50 0.61
CA GLN A 15 18.23 -43.24 2.04
C GLN A 15 19.70 -43.39 2.49
N ALA A 16 20.38 -42.25 2.70
CA ALA A 16 21.72 -42.18 3.24
C ALA A 16 21.72 -41.32 4.52
N SER A 17 22.78 -41.41 5.35
CA SER A 17 22.94 -40.58 6.56
C SER A 17 23.72 -39.28 6.32
N SER A 18 24.19 -39.02 5.10
CA SER A 18 24.98 -37.83 4.75
C SER A 18 24.15 -36.54 4.70
N PRO A 19 24.75 -35.34 4.88
CA PRO A 19 24.05 -34.07 4.73
C PRO A 19 23.53 -33.88 3.29
N LEU A 20 22.38 -33.22 3.11
CA LEU A 20 21.71 -33.10 1.80
C LEU A 20 22.61 -32.52 0.71
N SER A 21 23.39 -31.49 1.03
CA SER A 21 24.26 -30.77 0.09
C SER A 21 25.38 -31.65 -0.50
N SER A 22 25.68 -32.80 0.12
CA SER A 22 26.66 -33.77 -0.40
C SER A 22 26.03 -35.02 -1.02
N ARG A 23 24.70 -35.14 -1.02
CA ARG A 23 23.99 -36.29 -1.60
C ARG A 23 23.85 -36.20 -3.10
N VAL A 24 23.66 -35.00 -3.64
CA VAL A 24 23.43 -34.80 -5.07
C VAL A 24 24.19 -33.57 -5.54
N THR A 25 24.84 -33.74 -6.67
CA THR A 25 25.42 -32.65 -7.45
C THR A 25 24.65 -32.53 -8.75
N ILE A 26 24.29 -31.31 -9.11
CA ILE A 26 23.45 -31.04 -10.27
C ILE A 26 24.18 -30.01 -11.13
N THR A 27 24.28 -30.31 -12.42
CA THR A 27 24.75 -29.34 -13.42
C THR A 27 23.77 -29.35 -14.57
N GLN A 28 23.32 -28.16 -14.97
CA GLN A 28 22.29 -28.00 -15.98
C GLN A 28 22.87 -27.35 -17.23
N SER A 29 22.60 -27.94 -18.40
CA SER A 29 23.02 -27.42 -19.69
C SER A 29 21.81 -27.27 -20.62
N LYS A 30 21.45 -26.03 -20.98
CA LYS A 30 20.29 -25.71 -21.85
C LYS A 30 19.01 -26.49 -21.47
N SER A 31 18.75 -27.62 -22.14
CA SER A 31 17.59 -28.51 -21.95
C SER A 31 17.89 -29.85 -21.23
N LYS A 32 19.14 -30.12 -20.85
CA LYS A 32 19.58 -31.34 -20.16
C LYS A 32 20.01 -31.04 -18.71
N VAL A 33 19.74 -31.98 -17.82
CA VAL A 33 20.17 -31.95 -16.42
C VAL A 33 21.05 -33.16 -16.16
N HIS A 34 22.27 -32.93 -15.70
CA HIS A 34 23.18 -33.97 -15.27
C HIS A 34 23.12 -34.08 -13.74
N LEU A 35 22.79 -35.27 -13.25
CA LEU A 35 22.71 -35.61 -11.83
C LEU A 35 23.86 -36.54 -11.47
N GLY A 36 24.61 -36.18 -10.43
CA GLY A 36 25.50 -37.08 -9.71
C GLY A 36 24.91 -37.40 -8.35
N ILE A 37 24.32 -38.58 -8.21
CA ILE A 37 23.73 -39.06 -6.96
C ILE A 37 24.78 -39.89 -6.20
N SER A 38 25.25 -39.35 -5.08
CA SER A 38 26.17 -40.04 -4.18
C SER A 38 25.59 -41.40 -3.75
N HIS A 39 26.44 -42.41 -3.69
CA HIS A 39 26.10 -43.80 -3.37
C HIS A 39 25.19 -44.53 -4.38
N SER A 40 24.84 -43.92 -5.51
CA SER A 40 23.92 -44.53 -6.49
C SER A 40 24.43 -44.48 -7.93
N SER A 41 24.43 -43.31 -8.57
CA SER A 41 24.65 -43.24 -10.03
C SER A 41 24.93 -41.83 -10.55
N PHE A 42 25.51 -41.78 -11.74
CA PHE A 42 25.43 -40.63 -12.64
C PHE A 42 24.25 -40.81 -13.57
N ALA A 43 23.50 -39.74 -13.85
CA ALA A 43 22.41 -39.79 -14.80
C ALA A 43 22.28 -38.47 -15.56
N THR A 44 21.84 -38.53 -16.81
CA THR A 44 21.46 -37.35 -17.58
C THR A 44 19.99 -37.42 -17.93
N TYR A 45 19.26 -36.34 -17.68
CA TYR A 45 17.84 -36.19 -17.97
C TYR A 45 17.64 -35.13 -19.06
N SER A 46 16.72 -35.37 -20.00
CA SER A 46 16.19 -34.34 -20.89
C SER A 46 14.95 -33.73 -20.25
N LEU A 47 14.86 -32.39 -20.17
CA LEU A 47 13.73 -31.69 -19.55
C LEU A 47 12.56 -31.39 -20.50
N ARG A 48 12.76 -31.47 -21.83
CA ARG A 48 11.73 -31.19 -22.84
C ARG A 48 11.57 -32.35 -23.84
N PRO A 49 10.35 -32.64 -24.34
CA PRO A 49 9.06 -32.07 -23.93
C PRO A 49 8.55 -32.61 -22.57
N THR A 50 8.94 -33.83 -22.21
CA THR A 50 8.63 -34.46 -20.91
C THR A 50 9.93 -34.98 -20.29
N PRO A 51 10.14 -34.80 -18.97
CA PRO A 51 11.34 -35.27 -18.30
C PRO A 51 11.55 -36.77 -18.50
N HIS A 52 12.67 -37.16 -19.12
CA HIS A 52 13.06 -38.57 -19.26
C HIS A 52 14.58 -38.73 -19.13
N ILE A 53 15.00 -39.89 -18.65
CA ILE A 53 16.40 -40.23 -18.51
C ILE A 53 17.00 -40.64 -19.86
N ILE A 54 18.14 -40.05 -20.22
CA ILE A 54 18.88 -40.35 -21.44
C ILE A 54 19.84 -41.51 -21.18
N TRP A 55 20.57 -41.45 -20.07
CA TRP A 55 21.49 -42.51 -19.67
C TRP A 55 21.76 -42.47 -18.17
N SER A 56 22.21 -43.60 -17.62
CA SER A 56 22.71 -43.69 -16.25
C SER A 56 23.89 -44.65 -16.11
N HIS A 57 24.77 -44.39 -15.15
CA HIS A 57 25.89 -45.24 -14.79
C HIS A 57 25.95 -45.42 -13.28
N SER A 58 25.91 -46.67 -12.81
CA SER A 58 25.92 -47.00 -11.38
C SER A 58 27.28 -46.75 -10.73
N LEU A 59 27.26 -46.20 -9.53
CA LEU A 59 28.42 -45.99 -8.68
C LEU A 59 28.40 -46.97 -7.51
N PRO A 60 29.57 -47.33 -6.97
CA PRO A 60 29.61 -48.14 -5.76
C PRO A 60 29.00 -47.38 -4.57
N PRO A 61 28.41 -48.08 -3.59
CA PRO A 61 27.75 -47.44 -2.45
C PRO A 61 28.71 -46.69 -1.51
N THR A 62 30.02 -46.77 -1.74
CA THR A 62 31.04 -46.03 -0.98
C THR A 62 31.54 -44.76 -1.69
N ALA A 63 31.06 -44.52 -2.92
CA ALA A 63 31.41 -43.33 -3.70
C ALA A 63 30.52 -42.15 -3.34
N VAL A 64 31.15 -41.01 -3.05
CA VAL A 64 30.49 -39.71 -2.90
C VAL A 64 30.84 -38.84 -4.10
N VAL A 65 29.83 -38.29 -4.78
CA VAL A 65 30.05 -37.38 -5.91
C VAL A 65 30.13 -35.96 -5.36
N THR A 66 31.24 -35.26 -5.64
CA THR A 66 31.46 -33.90 -5.10
C THR A 66 31.17 -32.78 -6.10
N SER A 67 31.36 -33.03 -7.40
CA SER A 67 31.01 -32.09 -8.47
C SER A 67 30.84 -32.83 -9.79
N ILE A 68 30.02 -32.28 -10.68
CA ILE A 68 29.78 -32.79 -12.03
C ILE A 68 29.84 -31.62 -13.02
N SER A 69 30.31 -31.87 -14.25
CA SER A 69 30.38 -30.87 -15.31
C SER A 69 30.22 -31.58 -16.65
N SER A 70 29.56 -30.96 -17.61
CA SER A 70 29.46 -31.46 -18.98
C SER A 70 30.14 -30.51 -19.94
N ASN A 71 30.78 -31.08 -20.95
CA ASN A 71 31.22 -30.31 -22.11
C ASN A 71 30.25 -30.55 -23.27
N HIS A 72 29.72 -29.47 -23.82
CA HIS A 72 28.98 -29.48 -25.07
C HIS A 72 29.77 -28.65 -26.08
N SER A 73 30.47 -29.32 -27.01
CA SER A 73 30.93 -28.65 -28.21
C SER A 73 29.71 -28.23 -29.02
N ASP A 74 29.43 -26.93 -29.06
CA ASP A 74 28.25 -26.35 -29.73
C ASP A 74 28.30 -26.45 -31.28
N ASN A 75 29.28 -27.17 -31.84
CA ASN A 75 29.40 -27.40 -33.27
C ASN A 75 29.21 -28.88 -33.61
N VAL A 76 28.10 -29.17 -34.30
CA VAL A 76 27.66 -30.46 -34.87
C VAL A 76 26.82 -31.31 -33.90
N GLU A 77 25.55 -31.51 -34.26
CA GLU A 77 24.51 -32.32 -33.56
C GLU A 77 24.86 -33.82 -33.36
N LEU A 78 26.12 -34.22 -33.57
CA LEU A 78 26.63 -35.58 -33.45
C LEU A 78 27.89 -35.72 -32.59
N SER A 79 28.40 -34.67 -31.95
CA SER A 79 29.60 -34.78 -31.11
C SER A 79 29.29 -35.35 -29.71
N GLU A 80 30.07 -36.36 -29.32
CA GLU A 80 30.03 -37.05 -28.03
C GLU A 80 30.02 -36.07 -26.85
N ALA A 81 28.97 -36.13 -26.01
CA ALA A 81 28.96 -35.34 -24.79
C ALA A 81 29.88 -36.00 -23.77
N THR A 82 30.93 -35.28 -23.36
CA THR A 82 31.84 -35.74 -22.30
C THR A 82 31.37 -35.19 -20.96
N LEU A 83 31.09 -36.10 -20.03
CA LEU A 83 30.71 -35.78 -18.66
C LEU A 83 31.92 -36.00 -17.74
N TYR A 84 32.28 -34.99 -16.98
CA TYR A 84 33.30 -35.07 -15.94
C TYR A 84 32.65 -35.12 -14.57
N ALA A 85 33.07 -36.06 -13.74
CA ALA A 85 32.58 -36.20 -12.38
C ALA A 85 33.73 -36.42 -11.38
N ALA A 86 33.71 -35.66 -10.30
CA ALA A 86 34.60 -35.86 -9.17
C ALA A 86 33.97 -36.85 -8.18
N VAL A 87 34.70 -37.92 -7.86
CA VAL A 87 34.25 -38.99 -6.98
C VAL A 87 35.27 -39.20 -5.85
N SER A 88 34.79 -39.22 -4.62
CA SER A 88 35.56 -39.57 -3.43
C SER A 88 35.19 -40.97 -2.95
N GLU A 89 36.17 -41.88 -2.88
CA GLU A 89 36.01 -43.25 -2.41
C GLU A 89 37.05 -43.53 -1.30
N LYS A 90 36.59 -43.81 -0.07
CA LYS A 90 37.46 -44.19 1.07
C LYS A 90 38.67 -43.24 1.28
N LYS A 91 38.44 -41.92 1.22
CA LYS A 91 39.46 -40.83 1.31
C LYS A 91 40.43 -40.73 0.13
N LYS A 92 40.20 -41.46 -0.96
CA LYS A 92 40.87 -41.24 -2.24
C LYS A 92 39.94 -40.45 -3.16
N HIS A 93 40.48 -39.49 -3.89
CA HIS A 93 39.71 -38.65 -4.80
C HIS A 93 40.05 -39.00 -6.24
N TYR A 94 39.03 -39.13 -7.08
CA TYR A 94 39.14 -39.49 -8.48
C TYR A 94 38.38 -38.49 -9.35
N LEU A 95 38.96 -38.12 -10.48
CA LEU A 95 38.28 -37.47 -11.59
C LEU A 95 37.92 -38.57 -12.60
N LYS A 96 36.62 -38.76 -12.85
CA LYS A 96 36.10 -39.71 -13.85
C LYS A 96 35.58 -38.92 -15.06
N SER A 97 35.97 -39.32 -16.27
CA SER A 97 35.34 -38.85 -17.50
C SER A 97 34.51 -39.97 -18.11
N VAL A 98 33.28 -39.64 -18.48
CA VAL A 98 32.35 -40.52 -19.17
C VAL A 98 32.09 -39.93 -20.54
N ILE A 99 32.48 -40.65 -21.59
CA ILE A 99 32.19 -40.27 -22.97
C ILE A 99 30.90 -40.98 -23.36
N SER A 100 29.85 -40.21 -23.67
CA SER A 100 28.57 -40.75 -24.15
C SER A 100 28.58 -40.77 -25.68
N GLY A 101 28.87 -41.93 -26.27
CA GLY A 101 28.72 -42.17 -27.71
C GLY A 101 27.26 -42.28 -28.14
N ALA A 102 26.98 -42.00 -29.42
CA ALA A 102 25.63 -42.07 -30.01
C ALA A 102 25.08 -43.51 -30.19
N GLU A 103 25.93 -44.53 -30.00
CA GLU A 103 25.52 -45.95 -30.00
C GLU A 103 25.55 -46.48 -28.56
N GLU A 104 24.42 -46.99 -28.09
CA GLU A 104 24.07 -47.35 -26.70
C GLU A 104 24.98 -48.41 -26.01
N THR A 105 26.13 -48.79 -26.59
CA THR A 105 26.94 -49.93 -26.13
C THR A 105 28.41 -49.63 -25.79
N SER A 106 28.94 -48.41 -25.97
CA SER A 106 30.33 -48.10 -25.57
C SER A 106 30.47 -46.83 -24.73
N THR A 107 30.10 -46.91 -23.46
CA THR A 107 30.49 -45.88 -22.47
C THR A 107 31.92 -46.15 -22.00
N SER A 108 32.90 -45.42 -22.54
CA SER A 108 34.28 -45.49 -22.02
C SER A 108 34.41 -44.58 -20.80
N ILE A 109 34.77 -45.17 -19.66
CA ILE A 109 35.00 -44.45 -18.41
C ILE A 109 36.49 -44.43 -18.12
N LYS A 110 37.11 -43.26 -18.17
CA LYS A 110 38.49 -43.06 -17.73
C LYS A 110 38.48 -42.48 -16.32
N SER A 111 39.41 -42.89 -15.46
CA SER A 111 39.50 -42.41 -14.07
C SER A 111 40.93 -42.04 -13.70
N ARG A 112 41.10 -40.91 -13.01
CA ARG A 112 42.41 -40.37 -12.59
C ARG A 112 42.37 -40.01 -11.11
N ALA A 113 43.40 -40.41 -10.34
CA ALA A 113 43.50 -40.05 -8.93
C ALA A 113 44.00 -38.60 -8.74
N VAL A 114 43.40 -37.88 -7.79
CA VAL A 114 43.68 -36.48 -7.45
C VAL A 114 44.02 -36.40 -5.96
N PRO A 115 44.98 -35.54 -5.53
CA PRO A 115 45.49 -35.56 -4.15
C PRO A 115 44.49 -35.07 -3.09
N ASN A 116 43.64 -34.10 -3.44
CA ASN A 116 42.70 -33.47 -2.50
C ASN A 116 41.27 -33.55 -3.02
N GLU A 117 40.30 -33.33 -2.13
CA GLU A 117 38.88 -33.30 -2.47
C GLU A 117 38.57 -32.12 -3.41
N ILE A 118 37.84 -32.42 -4.48
CA ILE A 118 37.44 -31.47 -5.52
C ILE A 118 36.12 -30.82 -5.11
N ALA A 119 36.12 -29.49 -5.06
CA ALA A 119 34.95 -28.66 -4.79
C ALA A 119 34.16 -28.33 -6.07
N GLY A 120 34.84 -28.11 -7.20
CA GLY A 120 34.20 -27.72 -8.46
C GLY A 120 34.97 -28.19 -9.69
N ILE A 121 34.26 -28.41 -10.80
CA ILE A 121 34.81 -28.84 -12.10
C ILE A 121 34.20 -27.98 -13.21
N GLN A 122 35.02 -27.57 -14.17
CA GLN A 122 34.54 -27.02 -15.44
C GLN A 122 35.41 -27.51 -16.59
N ALA A 123 34.80 -27.85 -17.72
CA ALA A 123 35.52 -28.03 -18.99
C ALA A 123 35.69 -26.67 -19.70
N SER A 124 36.84 -26.45 -20.33
CA SER A 124 37.07 -25.31 -21.23
C SER A 124 36.12 -25.37 -22.43
N SER A 125 35.80 -24.20 -23.01
CA SER A 125 34.99 -24.06 -24.22
C SER A 125 35.54 -24.86 -25.41
N ASP A 126 36.86 -25.00 -25.50
CA ASP A 126 37.54 -25.73 -26.57
C ASP A 126 37.58 -27.24 -26.29
N GLY A 127 37.14 -27.66 -25.09
CA GLY A 127 37.14 -29.05 -24.64
C GLY A 127 38.50 -29.70 -24.43
N SER A 128 39.58 -28.94 -24.60
CA SER A 128 40.95 -29.42 -24.44
C SER A 128 41.41 -29.49 -22.98
N LEU A 129 40.81 -28.67 -22.10
CA LEU A 129 41.18 -28.53 -20.70
C LEU A 129 40.03 -28.82 -19.74
N VAL A 130 40.37 -29.46 -18.62
CA VAL A 130 39.48 -29.64 -17.46
C VAL A 130 40.06 -28.89 -16.27
N LEU A 131 39.30 -27.91 -15.78
CA LEU A 131 39.64 -27.07 -14.64
C LEU A 131 39.05 -27.67 -13.37
N LEU A 132 39.89 -27.85 -12.35
CA LEU A 132 39.51 -28.34 -11.04
C LEU A 132 39.75 -27.28 -9.97
N VAL A 133 38.75 -27.10 -9.11
CA VAL A 133 38.87 -26.33 -7.87
C VAL A 133 38.91 -27.30 -6.71
N LEU A 134 40.01 -27.29 -5.95
CA LEU A 134 40.15 -28.10 -4.74
C LEU A 134 39.55 -27.38 -3.53
N LYS A 135 39.05 -28.12 -2.52
CA LYS A 135 38.55 -27.53 -1.26
C LYS A 135 39.57 -26.62 -0.56
N SER A 136 40.86 -26.84 -0.83
CA SER A 136 41.98 -26.03 -0.35
C SER A 136 42.18 -24.70 -1.11
N SER A 137 41.23 -24.26 -1.93
CA SER A 137 41.31 -23.03 -2.76
C SER A 137 42.40 -23.07 -3.86
N ILE A 138 42.90 -24.26 -4.19
CA ILE A 138 43.90 -24.45 -5.27
C ILE A 138 43.14 -24.76 -6.56
N VAL A 139 43.49 -24.05 -7.63
CA VAL A 139 42.96 -24.30 -8.99
C VAL A 139 43.99 -25.08 -9.79
N LYS A 140 43.57 -26.16 -10.45
CA LYS A 140 44.43 -27.00 -11.28
C LYS A 140 43.82 -27.20 -12.66
N ALA A 141 44.63 -27.29 -13.70
CA ALA A 141 44.21 -27.67 -15.05
C ALA A 141 44.81 -29.01 -15.47
N TYR A 142 43.97 -29.84 -16.07
CA TYR A 142 44.33 -31.12 -16.67
C TYR A 142 43.94 -31.15 -18.15
N SER A 143 44.69 -31.90 -18.95
CA SER A 143 44.27 -32.19 -20.33
C SER A 143 43.06 -33.12 -20.35
N SER A 144 42.15 -32.90 -21.32
CA SER A 144 41.01 -33.77 -21.61
C SER A 144 41.44 -35.18 -22.02
N ASP A 145 42.60 -35.31 -22.67
CA ASP A 145 43.20 -36.59 -23.01
C ASP A 145 43.90 -37.17 -21.77
N PHE A 146 43.16 -37.94 -20.99
CA PHE A 146 43.64 -38.66 -19.80
C PHE A 146 44.86 -39.58 -20.02
N ASP A 147 45.35 -39.69 -21.26
CA ASP A 147 46.48 -40.52 -21.66
C ASP A 147 47.85 -39.81 -21.45
N VAL A 148 47.89 -38.47 -21.39
CA VAL A 148 49.13 -37.70 -21.11
C VAL A 148 49.22 -37.29 -19.64
N SER A 149 50.28 -37.73 -18.97
CA SER A 149 50.47 -37.66 -17.53
C SER A 149 50.98 -36.32 -17.01
N GLU A 150 50.43 -35.18 -17.45
CA GLU A 150 50.90 -33.88 -16.98
C GLU A 150 49.75 -33.00 -16.46
N GLU A 151 49.92 -32.50 -15.23
CA GLU A 151 49.20 -31.33 -14.72
C GLU A 151 49.72 -30.14 -15.51
N LEU A 152 48.86 -29.45 -16.26
CA LEU A 152 49.30 -28.38 -17.17
C LEU A 152 49.76 -27.16 -16.38
N TRP A 153 48.97 -26.78 -15.37
CA TRP A 153 49.34 -25.74 -14.42
C TRP A 153 48.52 -25.85 -13.13
N SER A 154 49.05 -25.25 -12.06
CA SER A 154 48.30 -25.02 -10.82
C SER A 154 48.55 -23.64 -10.23
N LEU A 155 47.45 -23.01 -9.79
CA LEU A 155 47.47 -21.76 -9.05
C LEU A 155 47.39 -22.07 -7.56
N LYS A 156 48.51 -21.89 -6.85
CA LYS A 156 48.61 -22.13 -5.41
C LYS A 156 47.95 -21.00 -4.63
N ALA A 157 47.13 -21.35 -3.65
CA ALA A 157 46.64 -20.44 -2.62
C ALA A 157 47.54 -20.48 -1.37
N LYS A 158 47.50 -19.43 -0.55
CA LYS A 158 48.08 -19.42 0.80
C LYS A 158 47.37 -20.47 1.66
N ALA A 159 48.11 -21.07 2.62
CA ALA A 159 47.59 -22.09 3.53
C ALA A 159 46.41 -21.55 4.38
N SER A 160 45.58 -22.47 4.92
CA SER A 160 44.40 -22.23 5.79
C SER A 160 43.15 -21.62 5.13
N ARG A 161 42.80 -22.04 3.91
CA ARG A 161 41.58 -21.62 3.21
C ARG A 161 40.69 -22.81 2.90
N THR A 162 39.39 -22.67 3.17
CA THR A 162 38.36 -23.64 2.77
C THR A 162 37.35 -22.98 1.83
N VAL A 163 37.13 -23.56 0.66
CA VAL A 163 36.16 -23.02 -0.31
C VAL A 163 34.74 -23.25 0.21
N ILE A 164 33.96 -22.17 0.30
CA ILE A 164 32.53 -22.21 0.64
C ILE A 164 31.69 -22.16 -0.63
N PHE A 165 32.05 -21.27 -1.56
CA PHE A 165 31.32 -21.06 -2.80
C PHE A 165 32.29 -20.97 -3.98
N HIS A 166 31.88 -21.55 -5.10
CA HIS A 166 32.56 -21.43 -6.37
C HIS A 166 31.52 -21.25 -7.47
N SER A 167 31.83 -20.41 -8.45
CA SER A 167 31.04 -20.27 -9.66
C SER A 167 31.95 -19.97 -10.83
N PHE A 168 31.76 -20.72 -11.90
CA PHE A 168 32.43 -20.50 -13.17
C PHE A 168 31.52 -19.65 -14.06
N VAL A 169 32.08 -18.59 -14.63
CA VAL A 169 31.39 -17.69 -15.55
C VAL A 169 31.97 -17.94 -16.94
N SER A 170 31.15 -18.52 -17.81
CA SER A 170 31.51 -18.79 -19.20
C SER A 170 31.51 -17.51 -20.05
N ASN A 171 32.22 -17.54 -21.18
CA ASN A 171 32.31 -16.38 -22.08
C ASN A 171 30.97 -15.94 -22.71
N ASP A 172 30.02 -16.88 -22.87
CA ASP A 172 28.67 -16.56 -23.34
C ASP A 172 27.94 -15.58 -22.39
N ASP A 173 28.14 -15.73 -21.08
CA ASP A 173 27.57 -14.86 -20.04
C ASP A 173 28.34 -13.54 -19.88
N LEU A 174 29.59 -13.48 -20.37
CA LEU A 174 30.49 -12.31 -20.31
C LEU A 174 30.31 -11.33 -21.48
N SER A 175 29.57 -11.72 -22.53
CA SER A 175 29.26 -10.85 -23.68
C SER A 175 28.56 -9.53 -23.34
N TYR A 176 28.03 -9.40 -22.12
CA TYR A 176 27.42 -8.17 -21.59
C TYR A 176 28.43 -7.22 -20.90
N PHE A 177 29.65 -7.66 -20.57
CA PHE A 177 30.57 -6.93 -19.68
C PHE A 177 31.57 -6.02 -20.38
N SER A 178 31.88 -6.23 -21.67
CA SER A 178 32.92 -5.45 -22.35
C SER A 178 32.75 -5.40 -23.86
N HIS A 179 32.52 -4.21 -24.42
CA HIS A 179 32.60 -4.02 -25.87
C HIS A 179 34.04 -3.91 -26.41
N ASP A 180 35.08 -3.77 -25.56
CA ASP A 180 36.40 -3.32 -26.03
C ASP A 180 37.66 -3.90 -25.30
N GLU A 181 37.56 -4.94 -24.46
CA GLU A 181 38.76 -5.58 -23.85
C GLU A 181 38.88 -7.08 -24.18
N GLU A 182 40.11 -7.56 -24.40
CA GLU A 182 40.45 -8.96 -24.66
C GLU A 182 39.98 -9.85 -23.51
N LEU A 183 38.78 -10.43 -23.66
CA LEU A 183 38.20 -11.36 -22.70
C LEU A 183 39.08 -12.63 -22.58
N PRO A 184 39.27 -13.17 -21.36
CA PRO A 184 40.02 -14.41 -21.17
C PRO A 184 39.34 -15.59 -21.87
N GLU A 185 40.12 -16.36 -22.64
CA GLU A 185 39.62 -17.44 -23.53
C GLU A 185 38.77 -18.50 -22.81
N ASN A 186 39.03 -18.79 -21.52
CA ASN A 186 38.31 -19.81 -20.75
C ASN A 186 37.38 -19.23 -19.66
N GLY A 187 37.11 -17.93 -19.69
CA GLY A 187 36.19 -17.26 -18.75
C GLY A 187 36.79 -16.89 -17.40
N LEU A 188 35.90 -16.63 -16.43
CA LEU A 188 36.25 -16.18 -15.08
C LEU A 188 35.79 -17.19 -14.02
N LEU A 189 36.59 -17.36 -12.97
CA LEU A 189 36.24 -18.17 -11.81
C LEU A 189 36.14 -17.26 -10.57
N VAL A 190 34.99 -17.27 -9.91
CA VAL A 190 34.78 -16.60 -8.63
C VAL A 190 34.84 -17.64 -7.51
N LEU A 191 35.74 -17.42 -6.57
CA LEU A 191 35.92 -18.25 -5.38
C LEU A 191 35.65 -17.43 -4.12
N VAL A 192 34.85 -17.98 -3.22
CA VAL A 192 34.70 -17.45 -1.86
C VAL A 192 35.24 -18.50 -0.89
N SER A 193 36.27 -18.13 -0.16
CA SER A 193 36.90 -19.01 0.83
C SER A 193 36.77 -18.45 2.24
N SER A 194 36.48 -19.33 3.21
CA SER A 194 36.57 -19.00 4.63
C SER A 194 38.03 -18.91 5.04
N ARG A 195 38.34 -17.91 5.85
CA ARG A 195 39.66 -17.68 6.41
C ARG A 195 39.53 -17.24 7.86
N ASP A 196 40.22 -17.94 8.74
CA ASP A 196 40.38 -17.54 10.13
C ASP A 196 41.68 -16.75 10.30
N VAL A 197 41.58 -15.45 10.58
CA VAL A 197 42.74 -14.60 10.87
C VAL A 197 42.68 -14.20 12.35
N GLY A 198 43.37 -14.96 13.20
CA GLY A 198 43.38 -14.71 14.64
C GLY A 198 42.05 -15.03 15.31
N LYS A 199 41.37 -14.03 15.90
CA LYS A 199 40.04 -14.18 16.56
C LYS A 199 38.86 -13.81 15.65
N LYS A 200 39.11 -13.35 14.41
CA LYS A 200 38.07 -12.91 13.47
C LYS A 200 38.01 -13.87 12.29
N ALA A 201 36.82 -14.34 11.96
CA ALA A 201 36.55 -15.07 10.72
C ALA A 201 36.29 -14.05 9.59
N MET A 202 36.84 -14.30 8.40
CA MET A 202 36.71 -13.45 7.21
C MET A 202 36.40 -14.30 5.99
N PHE A 203 35.68 -13.74 5.02
CA PHE A 203 35.50 -14.35 3.70
C PHE A 203 36.43 -13.70 2.69
N GLU A 204 37.29 -14.47 2.05
CA GLU A 204 38.16 -14.01 0.96
C GLU A 204 37.49 -14.30 -0.38
N VAL A 205 37.15 -13.24 -1.13
CA VAL A 205 36.61 -13.32 -2.48
C VAL A 205 37.75 -13.17 -3.48
N ARG A 206 37.94 -14.19 -4.33
CA ARG A 206 38.92 -14.21 -5.42
C ARG A 206 38.22 -14.30 -6.76
N VAL A 207 38.59 -13.40 -7.69
CA VAL A 207 38.20 -13.50 -9.10
C VAL A 207 39.45 -13.88 -9.87
N VAL A 208 39.39 -15.02 -10.56
CA VAL A 208 40.52 -15.63 -11.27
C VAL A 208 40.19 -15.65 -12.76
N ALA A 209 41.06 -15.05 -13.59
CA ALA A 209 40.98 -15.19 -15.04
C ALA A 209 41.62 -16.50 -15.48
N LEU A 210 40.90 -17.24 -16.32
CA LEU A 210 41.30 -18.55 -16.81
C LEU A 210 41.78 -18.43 -18.26
N THR A 211 43.02 -18.84 -18.53
CA THR A 211 43.58 -18.91 -19.88
C THR A 211 44.11 -20.32 -20.15
N ASN A 212 44.34 -20.64 -21.42
CA ASN A 212 44.88 -21.95 -21.81
C ASN A 212 46.28 -22.21 -21.22
N GLN A 213 47.08 -21.17 -21.00
CA GLN A 213 48.46 -21.25 -20.52
C GLN A 213 48.61 -21.06 -19.00
N GLY A 214 47.56 -20.60 -18.30
CA GLY A 214 47.61 -20.38 -16.86
C GLY A 214 46.37 -19.70 -16.28
N ALA A 215 46.38 -19.48 -14.96
CA ALA A 215 45.37 -18.70 -14.26
C ALA A 215 46.00 -17.52 -13.54
N THR A 216 45.34 -16.36 -13.61
CA THR A 216 45.79 -15.13 -12.96
C THR A 216 44.72 -14.61 -12.00
N ASP A 217 45.12 -14.19 -10.79
CA ASP A 217 44.23 -13.54 -9.84
C ASP A 217 43.98 -12.09 -10.30
N LEU A 218 42.74 -11.75 -10.67
CA LEU A 218 42.34 -10.38 -11.01
C LEU A 218 42.01 -9.57 -9.75
N VAL A 219 41.27 -10.18 -8.82
CA VAL A 219 40.80 -9.54 -7.58
C VAL A 219 40.97 -10.49 -6.42
N VAL A 220 41.51 -9.97 -5.30
CA VAL A 220 41.54 -10.65 -4.01
C VAL A 220 41.14 -9.64 -2.95
N LYS A 221 39.95 -9.81 -2.34
CA LYS A 221 39.43 -8.91 -1.30
C LYS A 221 38.82 -9.71 -0.16
N ASP A 222 38.98 -9.19 1.06
CA ASP A 222 38.48 -9.80 2.29
C ASP A 222 37.20 -9.06 2.76
N ILE A 223 36.16 -9.83 3.14
CA ILE A 223 34.90 -9.35 3.71
C ILE A 223 34.87 -9.76 5.19
N GLU A 224 34.71 -8.79 6.09
CA GLU A 224 34.62 -9.06 7.53
C GLU A 224 33.25 -9.66 7.91
N ILE A 225 33.28 -10.68 8.77
CA ILE A 225 32.09 -11.31 9.35
C ILE A 225 31.73 -10.56 10.65
N LYS A 226 30.48 -10.12 10.77
CA LYS A 226 29.91 -9.64 12.04
C LYS A 226 29.50 -10.87 12.87
N ASP A 227 29.74 -10.86 14.18
CA ASP A 227 29.57 -12.03 15.07
C ASP A 227 28.25 -12.80 14.84
N GLY A 228 28.35 -14.12 14.59
CA GLY A 228 27.19 -15.04 14.43
C GLY A 228 26.91 -15.54 13.01
N ASP A 229 27.66 -15.10 12.00
CA ASP A 229 27.35 -15.27 10.56
C ASP A 229 28.20 -16.34 9.84
N MET A 230 28.40 -17.52 10.44
CA MET A 230 29.18 -18.60 9.78
C MET A 230 28.34 -19.40 8.77
N ASP A 231 27.03 -19.49 8.97
CA ASP A 231 26.09 -20.18 8.06
C ASP A 231 25.54 -19.18 7.04
N VAL A 232 26.34 -18.90 6.00
CA VAL A 232 26.01 -17.91 4.97
C VAL A 232 25.96 -18.58 3.60
N ASN A 233 24.91 -18.29 2.85
CA ASN A 233 24.74 -18.79 1.49
C ASN A 233 25.12 -17.72 0.46
N PHE A 234 25.82 -18.15 -0.60
CA PHE A 234 26.25 -17.28 -1.70
C PHE A 234 25.63 -17.73 -3.02
N SER A 235 25.34 -16.76 -3.89
CA SER A 235 24.97 -17.00 -5.28
C SER A 235 25.54 -15.90 -6.18
N LEU A 236 25.85 -16.22 -7.42
CA LEU A 236 26.45 -15.28 -8.38
C LEU A 236 25.55 -15.17 -9.61
N TYR A 237 25.29 -13.95 -10.06
CA TYR A 237 24.66 -13.69 -11.35
C TYR A 237 25.19 -12.39 -11.94
N GLN A 238 25.71 -12.44 -13.17
CA GLN A 238 26.21 -11.29 -13.93
C GLN A 238 27.01 -10.31 -13.05
N GLY A 239 28.14 -10.76 -12.50
CA GLY A 239 29.07 -9.90 -11.73
C GLY A 239 28.59 -9.49 -10.33
N ASN A 240 27.33 -9.76 -9.96
CA ASN A 240 26.81 -9.49 -8.62
C ASN A 240 26.86 -10.74 -7.75
N LEU A 241 27.56 -10.64 -6.62
CA LEU A 241 27.62 -11.67 -5.59
C LEU A 241 26.55 -11.39 -4.53
N TYR A 242 25.58 -12.28 -4.44
CA TYR A 242 24.51 -12.25 -3.45
C TYR A 242 24.92 -13.07 -2.23
N ARG A 243 24.77 -12.48 -1.05
CA ARG A 243 25.05 -13.11 0.25
C ARG A 243 23.81 -13.02 1.12
N TYR A 244 23.31 -14.17 1.58
CA TYR A 244 22.20 -14.23 2.51
C TYR A 244 22.65 -14.73 3.88
N SER A 245 22.35 -13.93 4.91
CA SER A 245 22.55 -14.27 6.32
C SER A 245 21.21 -14.67 6.95
N PRO A 246 21.03 -15.93 7.37
CA PRO A 246 19.83 -16.38 8.06
C PRO A 246 19.66 -15.71 9.43
N ALA A 247 20.75 -15.52 10.18
CA ALA A 247 20.73 -14.96 11.53
C ALA A 247 20.20 -13.52 11.58
N SER A 248 20.52 -12.72 10.57
CA SER A 248 20.06 -11.34 10.44
C SER A 248 18.85 -11.19 9.49
N SER A 249 18.49 -12.26 8.77
CA SER A 249 17.58 -12.26 7.61
C SER A 249 17.88 -11.10 6.66
N THR A 250 19.17 -10.90 6.35
CA THR A 250 19.62 -9.87 5.41
C THR A 250 20.21 -10.47 4.16
N LEU A 251 19.76 -9.94 3.03
CA LEU A 251 20.29 -10.20 1.70
C LEU A 251 21.17 -9.03 1.29
N THR A 252 22.48 -9.27 1.15
CA THR A 252 23.46 -8.26 0.76
C THR A 252 24.00 -8.56 -0.64
N VAL A 253 24.10 -7.52 -1.48
CA VAL A 253 24.61 -7.61 -2.84
C VAL A 253 25.96 -6.91 -2.94
N TYR A 254 26.97 -7.63 -3.39
CA TYR A 254 28.30 -7.09 -3.67
C TYR A 254 28.51 -7.00 -5.18
N ASN A 255 29.00 -5.86 -5.66
CA ASN A 255 29.44 -5.73 -7.04
C ASN A 255 30.87 -6.28 -7.20
N LEU A 256 31.15 -7.10 -8.20
CA LEU A 256 32.51 -7.44 -8.61
C LEU A 256 32.91 -6.56 -9.79
N PRO A 257 34.15 -6.02 -9.87
CA PRO A 257 35.37 -6.40 -9.12
C PRO A 257 35.59 -5.65 -7.79
N ASP A 258 34.83 -4.58 -7.50
CA ASP A 258 35.16 -3.71 -6.37
C ASP A 258 34.77 -4.26 -4.99
N VAL A 259 33.90 -5.27 -4.93
CA VAL A 259 33.32 -5.84 -3.70
C VAL A 259 32.63 -4.76 -2.84
N ASN A 260 32.05 -3.76 -3.50
CA ASN A 260 31.24 -2.73 -2.83
C ASN A 260 29.82 -3.24 -2.62
N ILE A 261 29.23 -2.91 -1.47
CA ILE A 261 27.83 -3.24 -1.17
C ILE A 261 26.92 -2.32 -2.00
N ILE A 262 26.14 -2.88 -2.92
CA ILE A 262 25.14 -2.16 -3.72
C ILE A 262 23.87 -1.96 -2.90
N SER A 263 23.39 -3.04 -2.28
CA SER A 263 22.14 -3.05 -1.54
C SER A 263 22.15 -4.08 -0.42
N ALA A 264 21.39 -3.79 0.64
CA ALA A 264 21.21 -4.65 1.80
C ALA A 264 19.72 -4.66 2.16
N VAL A 265 19.04 -5.74 1.83
CA VAL A 265 17.60 -5.88 2.01
C VAL A 265 17.33 -6.77 3.22
N LYS A 266 16.55 -6.25 4.19
CA LYS A 266 16.11 -7.02 5.35
C LYS A 266 14.76 -7.66 5.07
N ILE A 267 14.72 -8.98 5.07
CA ILE A 267 13.51 -9.75 4.79
C ILE A 267 12.79 -9.99 6.13
N PRO A 268 11.47 -9.75 6.23
CA PRO A 268 10.70 -10.10 7.41
C PRO A 268 10.61 -11.63 7.46
N SER A 269 11.50 -12.26 8.23
CA SER A 269 11.36 -13.67 8.52
C SER A 269 10.05 -13.89 9.28
N SER A 270 9.22 -14.81 8.81
CA SER A 270 8.04 -15.25 9.54
C SER A 270 8.39 -16.06 10.78
N SER A 271 9.65 -16.47 10.94
CA SER A 271 10.11 -17.24 12.07
C SER A 271 10.52 -16.32 13.23
N LYS A 272 9.68 -16.28 14.28
CA LYS A 272 10.06 -15.67 15.58
C LYS A 272 10.98 -16.59 16.40
N GLU A 273 11.34 -17.76 15.88
CA GLU A 273 12.12 -18.78 16.56
C GLU A 273 13.57 -18.79 16.08
N LYS A 274 14.44 -18.11 16.82
CA LYS A 274 15.87 -17.93 16.51
C LYS A 274 16.74 -19.21 16.62
N ASN A 275 16.17 -20.39 16.88
CA ASN A 275 16.92 -21.54 17.41
C ASN A 275 16.79 -22.87 16.66
N THR A 276 16.05 -22.96 15.55
CA THR A 276 16.06 -24.16 14.69
C THR A 276 16.94 -23.90 13.47
N SER A 277 17.75 -24.88 13.08
CA SER A 277 18.59 -24.83 11.88
C SER A 277 17.69 -24.61 10.66
N VAL A 278 17.52 -23.35 10.26
CA VAL A 278 16.66 -22.96 9.14
C VAL A 278 17.34 -23.47 7.87
N ASN A 279 16.70 -24.42 7.19
CA ASN A 279 17.13 -24.81 5.85
C ASN A 279 16.89 -23.60 4.94
N THR A 280 17.97 -22.88 4.63
CA THR A 280 17.95 -21.72 3.77
C THR A 280 18.80 -22.00 2.55
N SER A 281 18.32 -21.56 1.38
CA SER A 281 19.10 -21.59 0.15
C SER A 281 18.73 -20.41 -0.72
N ILE A 282 19.72 -19.92 -1.45
CA ILE A 282 19.61 -18.74 -2.30
C ILE A 282 20.06 -19.10 -3.71
N LEU A 283 19.32 -18.61 -4.70
CA LEU A 283 19.68 -18.73 -6.10
C LEU A 283 19.37 -17.42 -6.82
N ALA A 284 20.37 -16.82 -7.45
CA ALA A 284 20.17 -15.66 -8.31
C ALA A 284 19.64 -16.13 -9.68
N VAL A 285 18.45 -15.66 -10.05
CA VAL A 285 17.69 -16.14 -11.22
C VAL A 285 17.64 -15.07 -12.32
N GLY A 286 17.98 -13.83 -12.01
CA GLY A 286 18.04 -12.75 -12.99
C GLY A 286 18.72 -11.51 -12.43
N LYS A 287 18.81 -10.46 -13.26
CA LYS A 287 19.37 -9.16 -12.84
C LYS A 287 18.53 -8.62 -11.67
N ASN A 288 19.16 -8.53 -10.50
CA ASN A 288 18.54 -8.09 -9.25
C ASN A 288 17.37 -8.96 -8.75
N LYS A 289 17.22 -10.19 -9.27
CA LYS A 289 16.15 -11.11 -8.87
C LYS A 289 16.72 -12.35 -8.23
N VAL A 290 16.27 -12.62 -7.02
CA VAL A 290 16.77 -13.69 -6.17
C VAL A 290 15.62 -14.57 -5.75
N LEU A 291 15.80 -15.87 -5.91
CA LEU A 291 14.95 -16.87 -5.32
C LEU A 291 15.51 -17.26 -3.97
N LEU A 292 14.72 -17.05 -2.92
CA LEU A 292 15.04 -17.43 -1.56
C LEU A 292 14.08 -18.54 -1.12
N SER A 293 14.65 -19.66 -0.69
CA SER A 293 13.92 -20.71 0.00
C SER A 293 14.24 -20.63 1.49
N GLU A 294 13.22 -20.35 2.30
CA GLU A 294 13.28 -20.31 3.77
C GLU A 294 12.28 -21.35 4.31
N ASN A 295 12.80 -22.46 4.84
CA ASN A 295 12.00 -23.60 5.28
C ASN A 295 11.02 -24.06 4.19
N GLN A 296 9.71 -23.94 4.43
CA GLN A 296 8.63 -24.34 3.52
C GLN A 296 8.16 -23.19 2.61
N THR A 297 8.83 -22.04 2.62
CA THR A 297 8.41 -20.90 1.80
C THR A 297 9.45 -20.59 0.74
N LEU A 298 8.99 -20.47 -0.50
CA LEU A 298 9.80 -20.07 -1.64
C LEU A 298 9.35 -18.69 -2.09
N SER A 299 10.27 -17.74 -2.07
CA SER A 299 10.03 -16.33 -2.35
C SER A 299 10.91 -15.85 -3.49
N LEU A 300 10.29 -15.20 -4.47
CA LEU A 300 10.98 -14.49 -5.54
C LEU A 300 11.06 -13.02 -5.17
N ILE A 301 12.28 -12.54 -4.96
CA ILE A 301 12.57 -11.21 -4.41
C ILE A 301 13.24 -10.37 -5.49
N ASP A 302 12.75 -9.14 -5.66
CA ASP A 302 13.45 -8.10 -6.39
C ASP A 302 14.24 -7.25 -5.40
N VAL A 303 15.57 -7.30 -5.56
CA VAL A 303 16.52 -6.65 -4.68
C VAL A 303 16.68 -5.16 -4.99
N ASN A 304 16.33 -4.71 -6.20
CA ASN A 304 16.40 -3.31 -6.58
C ASN A 304 15.23 -2.50 -5.99
N TYR A 305 14.04 -3.11 -5.97
CA TYR A 305 12.81 -2.46 -5.48
C TYR A 305 12.35 -2.93 -4.10
N GLU A 306 13.16 -3.73 -3.40
CA GLU A 306 12.84 -4.29 -2.08
C GLU A 306 11.41 -4.87 -2.02
N SER A 307 11.09 -5.74 -2.99
CA SER A 307 9.74 -6.28 -3.16
C SER A 307 9.73 -7.81 -3.26
N ILE A 308 8.68 -8.44 -2.72
CA ILE A 308 8.43 -9.88 -2.88
C ILE A 308 7.48 -10.04 -4.06
N LEU A 309 8.00 -10.45 -5.22
CA LEU A 309 7.25 -10.55 -6.46
C LEU A 309 6.20 -11.68 -6.41
N SER A 310 6.62 -12.83 -5.86
CA SER A 310 5.79 -14.02 -5.68
C SER A 310 6.26 -14.81 -4.47
N GLN A 311 5.33 -15.34 -3.68
CA GLN A 311 5.61 -16.22 -2.56
C GLN A 311 4.76 -17.48 -2.67
N ARG A 312 5.36 -18.64 -2.46
CA ARG A 312 4.69 -19.94 -2.50
C ARG A 312 5.05 -20.76 -1.28
N ALA A 313 4.05 -21.36 -0.64
CA ALA A 313 4.25 -22.40 0.35
C ALA A 313 4.47 -23.75 -0.34
N LEU A 314 5.45 -24.50 0.13
CA LEU A 314 5.83 -25.84 -0.33
C LEU A 314 5.55 -26.85 0.79
N ASP A 315 5.19 -28.08 0.42
CA ASP A 315 4.94 -29.16 1.38
C ASP A 315 6.19 -29.58 2.15
N ALA A 316 7.37 -29.35 1.57
CA ALA A 316 8.65 -29.75 2.13
C ALA A 316 9.73 -28.70 1.81
N PRO A 317 10.75 -28.54 2.67
CA PRO A 317 11.81 -27.57 2.46
C PRO A 317 12.66 -27.90 1.25
N LEU A 318 12.91 -26.88 0.43
CA LEU A 318 13.66 -27.02 -0.83
C LEU A 318 15.03 -26.33 -0.72
N SER A 319 16.10 -27.07 -0.97
CA SER A 319 17.44 -26.53 -1.17
C SER A 319 17.67 -26.26 -2.65
N LEU A 320 17.84 -24.99 -3.03
CA LEU A 320 18.10 -24.56 -4.41
C LEU A 320 19.54 -24.89 -4.82
N VAL A 321 19.72 -25.43 -6.04
CA VAL A 321 21.05 -25.88 -6.53
C VAL A 321 21.44 -25.20 -7.84
N SER A 322 20.59 -25.24 -8.86
CA SER A 322 20.92 -24.75 -10.20
C SER A 322 19.73 -24.09 -10.88
N TYR A 323 20.02 -23.12 -11.75
CA TYR A 323 19.06 -22.40 -12.58
C TYR A 323 19.56 -22.37 -14.03
N SER A 324 18.68 -22.65 -15.00
CA SER A 324 18.93 -22.46 -16.42
C SER A 324 18.08 -21.32 -16.96
N SER A 325 18.75 -20.30 -17.51
CA SER A 325 18.13 -19.15 -18.18
C SER A 325 17.33 -19.55 -19.41
N SER A 326 17.86 -20.46 -20.22
CA SER A 326 17.24 -20.91 -21.47
C SER A 326 15.92 -21.68 -21.27
N SER A 327 15.81 -22.45 -20.18
CA SER A 327 14.61 -23.25 -19.88
C SER A 327 13.74 -22.63 -18.80
N SER A 328 14.16 -21.52 -18.18
CA SER A 328 13.55 -20.90 -17.01
C SER A 328 13.17 -21.91 -15.92
N MET A 329 14.05 -22.89 -15.70
CA MET A 329 13.84 -23.97 -14.73
C MET A 329 14.87 -23.88 -13.63
N VAL A 330 14.39 -24.07 -12.40
CA VAL A 330 15.22 -24.23 -11.21
C VAL A 330 15.12 -25.66 -10.74
N THR A 331 16.28 -26.21 -10.40
CA THR A 331 16.41 -27.54 -9.81
C THR A 331 16.85 -27.41 -8.36
N GLY A 332 16.18 -28.12 -7.47
CA GLY A 332 16.50 -28.15 -6.06
C GLY A 332 16.30 -29.54 -5.45
N ILE A 333 16.74 -29.72 -4.21
CA ILE A 333 16.62 -30.95 -3.45
C ILE A 333 15.63 -30.71 -2.33
N SER A 334 14.57 -31.51 -2.27
CA SER A 334 13.61 -31.49 -1.18
C SER A 334 13.82 -32.67 -0.25
N THR A 335 13.66 -32.45 1.05
CA THR A 335 13.62 -33.51 2.05
C THR A 335 12.32 -33.50 2.80
N THR A 336 11.66 -34.66 2.76
CA THR A 336 10.68 -35.06 3.77
C THR A 336 11.39 -35.97 4.78
N ASP A 337 10.79 -36.15 5.96
CA ASP A 337 11.35 -37.00 7.02
C ASP A 337 11.66 -38.45 6.59
N LYS A 338 11.08 -38.91 5.46
CA LYS A 338 11.19 -40.30 4.98
C LYS A 338 11.92 -40.44 3.63
N SER A 339 11.97 -39.40 2.82
CA SER A 339 12.59 -39.44 1.49
C SER A 339 13.15 -38.09 1.06
N ALA A 340 14.25 -38.14 0.31
CA ALA A 340 14.81 -36.97 -0.37
C ALA A 340 14.55 -37.13 -1.87
N ALA A 341 14.23 -36.03 -2.55
CA ALA A 341 13.93 -36.04 -3.97
C ALA A 341 14.51 -34.80 -4.66
N VAL A 342 14.92 -34.96 -5.92
CA VAL A 342 15.27 -33.84 -6.79
C VAL A 342 13.98 -33.28 -7.38
N LEU A 343 13.68 -32.03 -7.05
CA LEU A 343 12.53 -31.29 -7.56
C LEU A 343 12.97 -30.30 -8.62
N CYS A 344 12.13 -30.15 -9.65
CA CYS A 344 12.28 -29.12 -10.67
C CYS A 344 11.06 -28.21 -10.62
N LEU A 345 11.27 -26.90 -10.81
CA LEU A 345 10.22 -25.89 -10.84
C LEU A 345 10.47 -24.93 -12.00
N THR A 346 9.41 -24.47 -12.65
CA THR A 346 9.49 -23.42 -13.68
C THR A 346 9.23 -22.06 -13.05
N LEU A 347 10.04 -21.08 -13.43
CA LEU A 347 9.92 -19.70 -12.95
C LEU A 347 9.58 -18.79 -14.11
N ASP A 348 8.50 -18.02 -13.95
CA ASP A 348 8.31 -16.81 -14.75
C ASP A 348 8.96 -15.66 -13.99
N ILE A 349 10.09 -15.20 -14.51
CA ILE A 349 10.93 -14.18 -13.89
C ILE A 349 10.33 -12.79 -14.13
N GLY A 350 9.49 -12.63 -15.16
CA GLY A 350 8.97 -11.34 -15.59
C GLY A 350 10.03 -10.37 -16.10
N THR A 351 9.60 -9.15 -16.42
CA THR A 351 10.41 -8.13 -17.09
C THR A 351 11.30 -7.32 -16.14
N GLY A 352 10.97 -7.31 -14.84
CA GLY A 352 11.72 -6.53 -13.83
C GLY A 352 11.38 -5.03 -13.88
N SER A 353 10.20 -4.71 -14.40
CA SER A 353 9.68 -3.35 -14.38
C SER A 353 9.14 -3.00 -12.98
N LEU A 354 9.23 -1.72 -12.61
CA LEU A 354 8.65 -1.21 -11.35
C LEU A 354 7.17 -1.58 -11.20
N LEU A 355 6.43 -1.67 -12.32
CA LEU A 355 5.02 -2.07 -12.34
C LEU A 355 4.78 -3.46 -11.71
N GLU A 356 5.72 -4.39 -11.83
CA GLU A 356 5.62 -5.73 -11.23
C GLU A 356 5.81 -5.70 -9.70
N SER A 357 6.51 -4.67 -9.19
CA SER A 357 6.89 -4.48 -7.78
C SER A 357 5.96 -3.53 -7.00
N LEU A 358 5.15 -2.72 -7.69
CA LEU A 358 4.17 -1.84 -7.05
C LEU A 358 3.22 -2.65 -6.16
N SER A 359 2.87 -2.10 -5.00
CA SER A 359 2.05 -2.71 -3.93
C SER A 359 2.59 -3.99 -3.27
N LYS A 360 3.77 -4.49 -3.64
CA LYS A 360 4.36 -5.75 -3.12
C LYS A 360 5.62 -5.52 -2.28
N GLY A 361 5.68 -4.41 -1.55
CA GLY A 361 6.81 -4.08 -0.70
C GLY A 361 7.08 -5.16 0.36
N ILE A 362 8.37 -5.40 0.66
CA ILE A 362 8.82 -6.35 1.68
C ILE A 362 8.23 -6.02 3.06
N LYS A 363 8.04 -4.73 3.36
CA LYS A 363 7.28 -4.29 4.55
C LYS A 363 5.81 -4.28 4.17
N LYS A 364 5.04 -5.26 4.65
CA LYS A 364 3.62 -5.01 4.94
C LYS A 364 3.63 -3.94 6.02
N THR A 365 3.51 -2.68 5.64
CA THR A 365 3.07 -1.68 6.60
C THR A 365 1.67 -2.12 6.98
N ASP A 366 1.54 -2.75 8.14
CA ASP A 366 0.31 -2.64 8.89
C ASP A 366 0.02 -1.14 8.90
N ASN A 367 -0.99 -0.72 8.15
CA ASN A 367 -1.37 0.67 8.00
C ASN A 367 -1.96 1.23 9.32
N THR A 368 -1.63 0.63 10.45
CA THR A 368 -1.76 1.24 11.76
C THR A 368 -0.50 2.05 12.00
N TRP A 369 -0.43 3.23 11.38
CA TRP A 369 0.13 4.37 12.10
C TRP A 369 -0.70 4.48 13.40
N VAL A 370 -0.31 3.75 14.44
CA VAL A 370 -0.76 4.04 15.79
C VAL A 370 0.04 5.26 16.20
N GLY A 371 -0.35 6.42 15.65
CA GLY A 371 0.01 7.70 16.20
C GLY A 371 -0.67 7.80 17.56
N GLY A 372 -0.05 7.17 18.56
CA GLY A 372 -0.38 7.43 19.94
C GLY A 372 0.27 8.75 20.29
N PHE A 373 -0.48 9.65 20.92
CA PHE A 373 -0.10 11.01 21.30
C PHE A 373 -0.05 11.94 20.08
N SER A 374 -1.17 12.62 19.82
CA SER A 374 -1.22 13.79 18.93
C SER A 374 -0.13 14.78 19.32
N ASP A 375 0.48 15.40 18.31
CA ASP A 375 1.56 16.38 18.39
C ASP A 375 1.43 17.26 19.65
N ILE A 376 2.20 16.94 20.69
CA ILE A 376 2.37 17.84 21.82
C ILE A 376 3.00 19.08 21.20
N LEU A 377 2.23 20.16 21.03
CA LEU A 377 2.70 21.37 20.37
C LEU A 377 3.83 21.97 21.20
N ILE A 378 5.05 21.64 20.82
CA ILE A 378 6.23 22.21 21.44
C ILE A 378 6.34 23.67 20.98
N LYS A 379 5.80 24.59 21.79
CA LYS A 379 5.75 26.05 21.51
C LYS A 379 7.13 26.72 21.41
N LYS A 380 8.23 25.98 21.60
CA LYS A 380 9.61 26.50 21.60
C LYS A 380 10.42 25.80 20.50
N ASN A 381 11.21 26.58 19.77
CA ASN A 381 12.15 26.02 18.79
C ASN A 381 13.33 25.36 19.53
N TYR A 382 13.36 24.03 19.57
CA TYR A 382 14.50 23.25 20.05
C TYR A 382 15.38 22.80 18.87
N SER A 383 16.63 22.43 19.15
CA SER A 383 17.44 21.73 18.16
C SER A 383 16.88 20.30 17.93
N LEU A 384 17.04 19.75 16.71
CA LEU A 384 16.53 18.40 16.36
C LEU A 384 16.80 17.29 17.40
N PRO A 385 18.03 17.13 17.94
CA PRO A 385 18.30 16.07 18.92
C PRO A 385 17.66 16.35 20.30
N GLU A 386 17.60 17.61 20.73
CA GLU A 386 16.93 18.00 21.98
C GLU A 386 15.41 17.86 21.86
N TYR A 387 14.86 18.16 20.68
CA TYR A 387 13.44 18.00 20.37
C TYR A 387 13.00 16.56 20.57
N CYS A 388 13.72 15.58 20.02
CA CYS A 388 13.36 14.17 20.17
C CYS A 388 13.41 13.68 21.62
N SER A 389 14.38 14.14 22.43
CA SER A 389 14.43 13.79 23.86
C SER A 389 13.30 14.42 24.66
N ILE A 390 12.99 15.69 24.39
CA ILE A 390 11.91 16.42 25.08
C ILE A 390 10.56 15.85 24.67
N GLU A 391 10.38 15.50 23.40
CA GLU A 391 9.19 14.84 22.89
C GLU A 391 8.99 13.47 23.56
N SER A 392 10.03 12.64 23.66
CA SER A 392 9.91 11.35 24.35
C SER A 392 9.59 11.49 25.85
N ASP A 393 10.16 12.49 26.52
CA ASP A 393 9.91 12.75 27.94
C ASP A 393 8.50 13.33 28.16
N MET A 394 8.02 14.20 27.27
CA MET A 394 6.66 14.71 27.30
C MET A 394 5.62 13.61 27.01
N ILE A 395 5.90 12.71 26.06
CA ILE A 395 5.03 11.56 25.76
C ILE A 395 4.97 10.58 26.94
N THR A 396 6.09 10.34 27.62
CA THR A 396 6.11 9.41 28.77
C THR A 396 5.41 10.00 30.00
N THR A 397 5.59 11.29 30.26
CA THR A 397 4.86 11.98 31.32
C THR A 397 3.37 12.05 31.03
N SER A 398 2.95 12.36 29.79
CA SER A 398 1.53 12.36 29.42
C SER A 398 0.89 10.97 29.49
N LYS A 399 1.64 9.91 29.16
CA LYS A 399 1.20 8.51 29.33
C LYS A 399 0.89 8.19 30.78
N HIS A 400 1.87 8.39 31.66
CA HIS A 400 1.70 8.08 33.08
C HIS A 400 0.53 8.89 33.68
N PHE A 401 0.45 10.17 33.31
CA PHE A 401 -0.62 11.05 33.73
C PHE A 401 -2.01 10.51 33.30
N ASN A 402 -2.15 10.12 32.03
CA ASN A 402 -3.42 9.62 31.50
C ASN A 402 -3.81 8.25 32.07
N GLU A 403 -2.84 7.37 32.33
CA GLU A 403 -3.06 6.06 32.95
C GLU A 403 -3.59 6.19 34.39
N GLU A 404 -3.04 7.12 35.18
CA GLU A 404 -3.50 7.39 36.55
C GLU A 404 -4.97 7.85 36.57
N ARG A 405 -5.35 8.80 35.69
CA ARG A 405 -6.75 9.24 35.56
C ARG A 405 -7.68 8.13 35.11
N LEU A 406 -7.26 7.29 34.15
CA LEU A 406 -8.07 6.18 33.67
C LEU A 406 -8.32 5.14 34.77
N ASN A 407 -7.33 4.90 35.65
CA ASN A 407 -7.49 4.02 36.81
C ASN A 407 -8.55 4.58 37.78
N ASN A 408 -8.52 5.89 38.08
CA ASN A 408 -9.54 6.53 38.93
C ASN A 408 -10.95 6.42 38.33
N LEU A 409 -11.07 6.61 37.01
CA LEU A 409 -12.34 6.43 36.29
C LEU A 409 -12.84 4.98 36.32
N GLN A 410 -11.92 4.01 36.29
CA GLN A 410 -12.25 2.60 36.44
C GLN A 410 -12.75 2.26 37.84
N GLU A 411 -12.21 2.88 38.89
CA GLU A 411 -12.73 2.76 40.27
C GLU A 411 -14.16 3.30 40.39
N PHE A 412 -14.46 4.45 39.78
CA PHE A 412 -15.83 4.99 39.78
C PHE A 412 -16.83 4.11 39.02
N LYS A 413 -16.40 3.46 37.92
CA LYS A 413 -17.22 2.46 37.21
C LYS A 413 -17.50 1.24 38.11
N ASN A 414 -16.48 0.70 38.78
CA ASN A 414 -16.63 -0.45 39.68
C ASN A 414 -17.57 -0.15 40.87
N ASN A 415 -17.59 1.11 41.33
CA ASN A 415 -18.46 1.58 42.41
C ASN A 415 -19.86 2.04 41.95
N ASN A 416 -20.18 1.98 40.65
CA ASN A 416 -21.44 2.45 40.04
C ASN A 416 -21.82 3.91 40.36
N GLN A 417 -20.84 4.80 40.53
CA GLN A 417 -21.07 6.21 40.84
C GLN A 417 -21.18 7.06 39.57
N ILE A 418 -22.37 7.06 38.95
CA ILE A 418 -22.61 7.73 37.65
C ILE A 418 -22.42 9.25 37.73
N THR A 419 -22.93 9.89 38.79
CA THR A 419 -22.89 11.36 38.91
C THR A 419 -21.47 11.88 39.08
N LEU A 420 -20.68 11.24 39.94
CA LEU A 420 -19.28 11.61 40.15
C LEU A 420 -18.48 11.39 38.87
N PHE A 421 -18.71 10.28 38.16
CA PHE A 421 -18.06 10.01 36.88
C PHE A 421 -18.32 11.10 35.85
N GLU A 422 -19.57 11.56 35.70
CA GLU A 422 -19.90 12.67 34.79
C GLU A 422 -19.28 14.00 35.22
N ASP A 423 -19.29 14.29 36.52
CA ASP A 423 -18.76 15.52 37.09
C ASP A 423 -17.22 15.59 37.04
N PHE A 424 -16.52 14.45 36.93
CA PHE A 424 -15.07 14.43 36.69
C PHE A 424 -14.71 14.51 35.20
N VAL A 425 -15.40 13.76 34.34
CA VAL A 425 -15.01 13.64 32.93
C VAL A 425 -15.37 14.88 32.13
N VAL A 426 -16.59 15.41 32.26
CA VAL A 426 -17.04 16.52 31.41
C VAL A 426 -16.25 17.82 31.67
N PRO A 427 -16.01 18.25 32.92
CA PRO A 427 -15.23 19.46 33.18
C PRO A 427 -13.74 19.30 32.82
N PHE A 428 -13.18 18.12 33.02
CA PHE A 428 -11.81 17.82 32.60
C PHE A 428 -11.61 18.01 31.09
N LEU A 429 -12.56 17.56 30.29
CA LEU A 429 -12.53 17.72 28.84
C LEU A 429 -12.78 19.18 28.42
N LYS A 430 -13.43 19.99 29.27
CA LYS A 430 -13.68 21.44 29.08
C LYS A 430 -12.62 22.38 29.67
N ASN A 431 -11.39 21.91 29.81
CA ASN A 431 -10.24 22.68 30.29
C ASN A 431 -10.23 23.04 31.79
N GLU A 432 -10.93 22.29 32.65
CA GLU A 432 -10.71 22.40 34.11
C GLU A 432 -9.55 21.50 34.58
N GLU A 433 -8.74 22.00 35.53
CA GLU A 433 -7.64 21.22 36.10
C GLU A 433 -8.19 20.11 37.00
N TRP A 434 -7.60 18.91 36.90
CA TRP A 434 -8.11 17.73 37.60
C TRP A 434 -8.06 17.87 39.13
N GLU A 435 -7.06 18.60 39.64
CA GLU A 435 -6.87 18.88 41.08
C GLU A 435 -7.95 19.82 41.63
N ASP A 436 -8.45 20.76 40.81
CA ASP A 436 -9.54 21.67 41.19
C ASP A 436 -10.91 20.96 41.23
N ILE A 437 -11.04 19.81 40.54
CA ILE A 437 -12.27 19.03 40.50
C ILE A 437 -12.40 18.15 41.77
N GLU A 438 -11.28 17.65 42.31
CA GLU A 438 -11.28 16.84 43.54
C GLU A 438 -11.72 17.64 44.79
N GLY A 439 -11.50 18.96 44.80
CA GLY A 439 -11.79 19.82 45.96
C GLY A 439 -13.23 20.34 46.09
N ASP A 440 -14.02 20.36 45.01
CA ASP A 440 -15.18 21.27 44.88
C ASP A 440 -16.51 20.54 44.55
N THR A 441 -16.69 19.34 45.10
CA THR A 441 -17.79 18.41 44.76
C THR A 441 -19.19 18.87 45.23
N GLU A 442 -19.32 19.75 46.22
CA GLU A 442 -20.62 20.11 46.81
C GLU A 442 -21.38 21.26 46.08
N ASN A 443 -20.69 22.14 45.35
CA ASN A 443 -21.30 23.37 44.80
C ASN A 443 -21.69 23.32 43.30
N ARG A 444 -21.42 22.22 42.60
CA ARG A 444 -21.53 22.15 41.12
C ARG A 444 -22.84 21.58 40.57
N TYR A 445 -23.70 21.01 41.42
CA TYR A 445 -25.01 20.45 41.06
C TYR A 445 -25.95 21.45 40.34
N SER A 446 -25.67 22.75 40.35
CA SER A 446 -26.52 23.79 39.74
C SER A 446 -25.96 24.49 38.50
N LYS A 447 -24.73 24.20 38.03
CA LYS A 447 -24.11 24.91 36.87
C LYS A 447 -23.87 24.06 35.61
N SER A 448 -24.02 22.74 35.67
CA SER A 448 -23.62 21.82 34.59
C SER A 448 -24.66 21.59 33.48
N SER A 449 -25.69 22.44 33.34
CA SER A 449 -26.84 22.17 32.47
C SER A 449 -26.80 22.78 31.07
N GLU A 450 -25.91 23.73 30.74
CA GLU A 450 -26.12 24.51 29.50
C GLU A 450 -25.26 24.13 28.28
N PHE A 451 -24.11 23.47 28.42
CA PHE A 451 -23.29 23.13 27.24
C PHE A 451 -22.57 21.79 27.39
N LEU A 452 -23.03 20.75 26.70
CA LEU A 452 -22.49 19.39 26.71
C LEU A 452 -21.79 18.99 25.40
N VAL A 453 -21.74 19.90 24.42
CA VAL A 453 -21.19 19.67 23.07
C VAL A 453 -19.72 20.10 23.02
N PHE A 454 -18.92 19.37 22.23
CA PHE A 454 -17.52 19.67 21.95
C PHE A 454 -17.35 20.99 21.18
N GLU A 455 -16.50 21.88 21.66
CA GLU A 455 -16.12 23.14 21.02
C GLU A 455 -14.59 23.22 20.84
N ALA A 456 -14.13 23.15 19.60
CA ALA A 456 -12.70 23.11 19.26
C ALA A 456 -11.86 24.29 19.80
N GLU A 457 -12.48 25.44 20.10
CA GLU A 457 -11.78 26.62 20.64
C GLU A 457 -11.72 26.67 22.17
N LYS A 458 -12.66 26.00 22.87
CA LYS A 458 -12.80 26.08 24.33
C LYS A 458 -12.41 24.81 25.06
N ASP A 459 -12.39 23.68 24.37
CA ASP A 459 -12.15 22.38 24.98
C ASP A 459 -10.68 22.00 24.95
N ARG A 460 -10.34 20.97 25.74
CA ARG A 460 -8.97 20.49 25.87
C ARG A 460 -8.57 19.72 24.63
N GLU A 461 -7.32 19.91 24.19
CA GLU A 461 -6.69 19.00 23.24
C GLU A 461 -6.37 17.68 23.97
N VAL A 462 -7.07 16.62 23.59
CA VAL A 462 -6.98 15.30 24.23
C VAL A 462 -6.38 14.29 23.26
N ASP A 463 -5.63 13.36 23.81
CA ASP A 463 -5.00 12.27 23.08
C ASP A 463 -6.01 11.23 22.60
N VAL A 464 -5.79 10.70 21.39
CA VAL A 464 -6.57 9.63 20.76
C VAL A 464 -6.63 8.40 21.65
N TYR A 465 -5.51 8.03 22.28
CA TYR A 465 -5.46 6.84 23.15
C TYR A 465 -6.31 7.01 24.40
N PHE A 466 -6.34 8.19 25.00
CA PHE A 466 -7.19 8.47 26.17
C PHE A 466 -8.67 8.31 25.82
N ILE A 467 -9.12 8.86 24.69
CA ILE A 467 -10.51 8.75 24.23
C ILE A 467 -10.86 7.30 23.91
N GLN A 468 -9.98 6.56 23.23
CA GLN A 468 -10.18 5.13 22.96
C GLN A 468 -10.36 4.32 24.24
N ARG A 469 -9.49 4.51 25.24
CA ARG A 469 -9.61 3.82 26.54
C ARG A 469 -10.86 4.23 27.31
N LEU A 470 -11.25 5.50 27.27
CA LEU A 470 -12.48 5.97 27.88
C LEU A 470 -13.71 5.29 27.24
N ILE A 471 -13.69 5.09 25.93
CA ILE A 471 -14.74 4.37 25.20
C ILE A 471 -14.74 2.87 25.53
N GLU A 472 -13.56 2.23 25.64
CA GLU A 472 -13.42 0.86 26.14
C GLU A 472 -13.99 0.70 27.57
N LEU A 473 -13.91 1.75 28.39
CA LEU A 473 -14.54 1.75 29.71
C LEU A 473 -16.07 1.87 29.65
N LEU A 474 -16.65 2.49 28.61
CA LEU A 474 -18.10 2.70 28.52
C LEU A 474 -18.84 1.57 27.80
N PHE A 475 -18.24 0.95 26.80
CA PHE A 475 -18.82 -0.13 26.01
C PHE A 475 -18.16 -1.47 26.34
N ASP A 476 -18.97 -2.48 26.65
CA ASP A 476 -18.45 -3.82 26.93
C ASP A 476 -18.16 -4.57 25.60
N ASN A 477 -17.00 -5.24 25.53
CA ASN A 477 -16.48 -6.05 24.40
C ASN A 477 -15.72 -5.32 23.27
N ILE A 478 -15.05 -4.21 23.55
CA ILE A 478 -14.12 -3.61 22.59
C ILE A 478 -12.72 -4.20 22.81
N SER A 479 -12.18 -4.91 21.82
CA SER A 479 -10.75 -5.21 21.74
C SER A 479 -10.18 -4.54 20.49
N LEU A 480 -9.75 -3.28 20.64
CA LEU A 480 -9.13 -2.48 19.59
C LEU A 480 -7.72 -2.97 19.18
N ALA A 481 -7.17 -3.96 19.90
CA ALA A 481 -5.88 -4.58 19.61
C ALA A 481 -6.02 -5.77 18.64
N GLY A 482 -6.15 -5.46 17.34
CA GLY A 482 -5.56 -6.27 16.26
C GLY A 482 -5.88 -7.77 16.16
N SER A 483 -7.11 -8.22 16.45
CA SER A 483 -7.52 -9.60 16.16
C SER A 483 -8.92 -9.68 15.55
N VAL A 484 -8.95 -9.99 14.26
CA VAL A 484 -10.16 -10.22 13.47
C VAL A 484 -10.83 -11.53 13.90
N SER A 485 -12.09 -11.46 14.37
CA SER A 485 -13.15 -12.41 14.02
C SER A 485 -14.48 -12.01 14.67
N SER A 486 -15.44 -11.58 13.84
CA SER A 486 -16.86 -11.27 14.17
C SER A 486 -17.12 -9.97 14.93
N PRO A 487 -17.92 -9.02 14.39
CA PRO A 487 -18.41 -7.88 15.15
C PRO A 487 -19.46 -8.39 16.14
N ALA A 488 -19.04 -8.67 17.37
CA ALA A 488 -19.97 -8.86 18.46
C ALA A 488 -20.80 -7.56 18.62
N PRO A 489 -22.12 -7.64 18.84
CA PRO A 489 -22.93 -6.44 19.01
C PRO A 489 -22.44 -5.68 20.24
N LEU A 490 -22.04 -4.43 20.05
CA LEU A 490 -21.71 -3.50 21.13
C LEU A 490 -22.86 -3.49 22.14
N LYS A 491 -22.57 -3.81 23.40
CA LYS A 491 -23.53 -3.70 24.50
C LYS A 491 -23.05 -2.60 25.42
N LEU A 492 -23.94 -1.65 25.71
CA LEU A 492 -23.75 -0.73 26.82
C LEU A 492 -23.84 -1.53 28.11
N SER A 493 -22.88 -1.28 29.00
CA SER A 493 -22.92 -1.81 30.36
C SER A 493 -24.14 -1.24 31.11
N SER A 494 -24.54 -1.82 32.24
CA SER A 494 -25.60 -1.27 33.11
C SER A 494 -25.31 0.14 33.66
N PHE A 495 -24.12 0.67 33.38
CA PHE A 495 -23.64 1.99 33.72
C PHE A 495 -23.65 2.90 32.48
N VAL A 496 -24.59 3.84 32.40
CA VAL A 496 -24.79 4.73 31.23
C VAL A 496 -24.69 6.20 31.68
N PRO A 497 -23.52 6.85 31.52
CA PRO A 497 -23.38 8.29 31.73
C PRO A 497 -23.82 9.05 30.48
N GLU A 498 -25.04 9.60 30.50
CA GLU A 498 -25.65 10.31 29.37
C GLU A 498 -24.87 11.57 28.97
N LYS A 499 -24.39 12.36 29.93
CA LYS A 499 -23.69 13.63 29.67
C LYS A 499 -22.33 13.39 29.02
N THR A 500 -21.58 12.43 29.55
CA THR A 500 -20.28 12.05 29.01
C THR A 500 -20.41 11.45 27.61
N LEU A 501 -21.42 10.61 27.39
CA LEU A 501 -21.69 10.06 26.05
C LEU A 501 -22.07 11.14 25.04
N ILE A 502 -22.90 12.12 25.40
CA ILE A 502 -23.22 13.27 24.52
C ILE A 502 -21.93 13.99 24.10
N TYR A 503 -21.04 14.28 25.05
CA TYR A 503 -19.78 14.94 24.76
C TYR A 503 -18.90 14.11 23.82
N LEU A 504 -18.72 12.82 24.11
CA LEU A 504 -17.89 11.93 23.30
C LEU A 504 -18.43 11.72 21.89
N LEU A 505 -19.74 11.60 21.72
CA LEU A 505 -20.39 11.45 20.41
C LEU A 505 -20.17 12.70 19.53
N THR A 506 -19.98 13.87 20.13
CA THR A 506 -19.64 15.11 19.43
C THR A 506 -18.15 15.31 19.17
N HIS A 507 -17.30 14.44 19.73
CA HIS A 507 -15.85 14.60 19.66
C HIS A 507 -15.30 14.06 18.32
N PRO A 508 -14.44 14.81 17.59
CA PRO A 508 -13.93 14.39 16.28
C PRO A 508 -13.06 13.12 16.32
N LEU A 509 -12.41 12.86 17.47
CA LEU A 509 -11.58 11.67 17.70
C LEU A 509 -12.37 10.42 18.12
N PHE A 510 -13.71 10.43 18.02
CA PHE A 510 -14.51 9.24 18.29
C PHE A 510 -14.20 8.14 17.25
N PRO A 511 -13.77 6.92 17.64
CA PRO A 511 -13.29 5.87 16.74
C PRO A 511 -14.45 5.13 16.07
N THR A 512 -15.14 5.80 15.16
CA THR A 512 -16.30 5.23 14.46
C THR A 512 -16.00 4.04 13.53
N PRO A 513 -14.90 3.95 12.74
CA PRO A 513 -14.70 2.79 11.86
C PRO A 513 -14.33 1.51 12.63
N GLN A 514 -13.97 1.65 13.90
CA GLN A 514 -13.61 0.53 14.79
C GLN A 514 -14.83 0.03 15.60
N LEU A 515 -15.92 0.80 15.63
CA LEU A 515 -17.12 0.53 16.42
C LEU A 515 -18.32 0.32 15.50
N SER A 516 -18.44 -0.87 14.92
CA SER A 516 -19.62 -1.22 14.12
C SER A 516 -20.84 -1.50 15.01
N ASN A 517 -22.01 -1.01 14.63
CA ASN A 517 -23.33 -1.11 15.27
C ASN A 517 -23.57 -0.20 16.50
N ILE A 518 -23.04 1.03 16.50
CA ILE A 518 -23.30 1.99 17.59
C ILE A 518 -24.79 2.29 17.70
N LEU A 519 -25.48 2.55 16.58
CA LEU A 519 -26.90 2.95 16.61
C LEU A 519 -27.81 1.87 17.18
N LYS A 520 -27.52 0.57 16.93
CA LYS A 520 -28.30 -0.53 17.51
C LYS A 520 -28.13 -0.64 19.02
N SER A 521 -26.95 -0.28 19.54
CA SER A 521 -26.70 -0.27 20.99
C SER A 521 -27.46 0.87 21.69
N LEU A 522 -27.69 1.98 20.99
CA LEU A 522 -28.36 3.18 21.48
C LEU A 522 -29.88 3.18 21.26
N ASP A 523 -30.46 2.15 20.65
CA ASP A 523 -31.91 2.06 20.33
C ASP A 523 -32.80 2.23 21.58
N SER A 524 -32.33 1.74 22.73
CA SER A 524 -33.01 1.91 24.02
C SER A 524 -33.08 3.37 24.52
N TYR A 525 -32.29 4.29 23.93
CA TYR A 525 -32.13 5.68 24.37
C TYR A 525 -32.34 6.66 23.21
N PRO A 526 -33.59 7.11 22.94
CA PRO A 526 -33.91 7.89 21.73
C PRO A 526 -33.20 9.24 21.65
N ARG A 527 -32.91 9.88 22.80
CA ARG A 527 -32.18 11.15 22.85
C ARG A 527 -30.71 10.99 22.45
N LEU A 528 -30.05 9.94 22.93
CA LEU A 528 -28.67 9.62 22.58
C LEU A 528 -28.57 9.13 21.14
N LEU A 529 -29.55 8.35 20.68
CA LEU A 529 -29.64 7.89 19.30
C LEU A 529 -29.71 9.07 18.31
N ARG A 530 -30.60 10.04 18.57
CA ARG A 530 -30.71 11.26 17.76
C ARG A 530 -29.40 12.05 17.75
N GLN A 531 -28.79 12.22 18.92
CA GLN A 531 -27.51 12.93 19.03
C GLN A 531 -26.40 12.22 18.24
N ALA A 532 -26.31 10.89 18.37
CA ALA A 532 -25.32 10.09 17.65
C ALA A 532 -25.52 10.20 16.14
N LEU A 533 -26.77 10.15 15.67
CA LEU A 533 -27.11 10.25 14.26
C LEU A 533 -26.70 11.60 13.63
N VAL A 534 -26.85 12.70 14.37
CA VAL A 534 -26.54 14.05 13.88
C VAL A 534 -25.05 14.37 13.99
N THR A 535 -24.37 13.95 15.06
CA THR A 535 -23.06 14.51 15.44
C THR A 535 -21.86 13.58 15.25
N VAL A 536 -22.09 12.28 15.03
CA VAL A 536 -20.99 11.33 14.87
C VAL A 536 -20.27 11.54 13.52
N PRO A 537 -18.94 11.76 13.51
CA PRO A 537 -18.21 12.27 12.35
C PRO A 537 -18.00 11.27 11.20
N ALA A 538 -18.14 9.96 11.43
CA ALA A 538 -17.94 8.96 10.38
C ALA A 538 -18.75 7.68 10.63
N LEU A 539 -20.06 7.76 10.49
CA LEU A 539 -20.96 6.61 10.67
C LEU A 539 -20.99 5.73 9.41
N GLU A 540 -21.16 4.41 9.56
CA GLU A 540 -21.36 3.54 8.40
C GLU A 540 -22.75 3.70 7.79
N CYS A 541 -22.83 3.72 6.44
CA CYS A 541 -24.11 3.80 5.71
C CYS A 541 -25.11 2.71 6.14
N LYS A 542 -24.61 1.51 6.47
CA LYS A 542 -25.44 0.39 6.96
C LYS A 542 -26.16 0.72 8.28
N GLU A 543 -25.55 1.50 9.15
CA GLU A 543 -26.14 1.87 10.43
C GLU A 543 -27.23 2.92 10.25
N VAL A 544 -26.98 3.93 9.41
CA VAL A 544 -27.96 4.96 9.10
C VAL A 544 -29.20 4.36 8.42
N VAL A 545 -29.02 3.42 7.49
CA VAL A 545 -30.14 2.71 6.85
C VAL A 545 -30.94 1.88 7.86
N ASN A 546 -30.27 1.27 8.85
CA ASN A 546 -30.97 0.57 9.93
C ASN A 546 -31.78 1.55 10.81
N ALA A 547 -31.31 2.79 10.97
CA ALA A 547 -32.02 3.81 11.74
C ALA A 547 -33.35 4.25 11.09
N LEU A 548 -33.50 4.09 9.78
CA LEU A 548 -34.75 4.39 9.06
C LEU A 548 -35.92 3.47 9.46
N ILE A 549 -35.62 2.32 10.08
CA ILE A 549 -36.64 1.37 10.54
C ILE A 549 -37.33 1.87 11.83
N HIS A 550 -36.72 2.81 12.57
CA HIS A 550 -37.30 3.33 13.81
C HIS A 550 -38.64 4.04 13.58
N GLN A 551 -39.51 4.03 14.59
CA GLN A 551 -40.88 4.56 14.50
C GLN A 551 -40.97 6.09 14.69
N ASN A 552 -39.91 6.74 15.18
CA ASN A 552 -39.94 8.18 15.49
C ASN A 552 -39.65 9.01 14.24
N ASP A 553 -40.57 9.92 13.90
CA ASP A 553 -40.48 10.78 12.71
C ASP A 553 -39.28 11.75 12.74
N ASP A 554 -38.91 12.26 13.91
CA ASP A 554 -37.74 13.13 14.08
C ASP A 554 -36.42 12.40 13.75
N ILE A 555 -36.28 11.16 14.24
CA ILE A 555 -35.08 10.33 14.00
C ILE A 555 -35.01 9.94 12.53
N PHE A 556 -36.17 9.68 11.92
CA PHE A 556 -36.29 9.39 10.50
C PHE A 556 -35.83 10.58 9.65
N SER A 557 -36.31 11.80 9.96
CA SER A 557 -35.89 13.03 9.27
C SER A 557 -34.37 13.26 9.39
N ASP A 558 -33.82 13.14 10.60
CA ASP A 558 -32.38 13.33 10.85
C ASP A 558 -31.54 12.27 10.10
N ALA A 559 -32.02 11.02 10.00
CA ALA A 559 -31.34 9.95 9.25
C ALA A 559 -31.34 10.22 7.75
N VAL A 560 -32.47 10.70 7.21
CA VAL A 560 -32.60 11.05 5.80
C VAL A 560 -31.68 12.21 5.45
N ASN A 561 -31.64 13.28 6.27
CA ASN A 561 -30.74 14.40 6.04
C ASN A 561 -29.28 13.96 6.04
N ARG A 562 -28.88 13.10 6.98
CA ARG A 562 -27.51 12.56 7.03
C ARG A 562 -27.17 11.71 5.81
N LEU A 563 -28.12 10.90 5.32
CA LEU A 563 -27.93 10.11 4.10
C LEU A 563 -27.73 10.99 2.87
N VAL A 564 -28.48 12.09 2.75
CA VAL A 564 -28.35 13.04 1.62
C VAL A 564 -27.00 13.77 1.65
N GLU A 565 -26.51 14.15 2.83
CA GLU A 565 -25.31 14.98 2.96
C GLU A 565 -23.99 14.19 2.81
N GLU A 566 -23.92 12.95 3.30
CA GLU A 566 -22.63 12.23 3.44
C GLU A 566 -22.38 11.10 2.45
N PHE A 567 -23.43 10.46 1.90
CA PHE A 567 -23.26 9.21 1.14
C PHE A 567 -23.62 9.36 -0.34
N SER A 568 -22.96 8.58 -1.18
CA SER A 568 -23.28 8.54 -2.61
C SER A 568 -24.55 7.72 -2.87
N HIS A 569 -25.31 8.10 -3.91
CA HIS A 569 -26.53 7.38 -4.32
C HIS A 569 -26.28 5.87 -4.56
N GLU A 570 -25.12 5.49 -5.12
CA GLU A 570 -24.79 4.09 -5.37
C GLU A 570 -24.58 3.28 -4.10
N GLU A 571 -23.93 3.88 -3.09
CA GLU A 571 -23.69 3.23 -1.80
C GLU A 571 -25.00 3.02 -1.06
N ILE A 572 -25.87 4.03 -1.05
CA ILE A 572 -27.21 3.96 -0.44
C ILE A 572 -28.03 2.84 -1.08
N THR A 573 -28.08 2.77 -2.42
CA THR A 573 -28.84 1.73 -3.12
C THR A 573 -28.30 0.32 -2.81
N LYS A 574 -26.97 0.16 -2.76
CA LYS A 574 -26.34 -1.12 -2.40
C LYS A 574 -26.62 -1.52 -0.95
N THR A 575 -26.56 -0.58 -0.01
CA THR A 575 -26.79 -0.86 1.42
C THR A 575 -28.25 -1.15 1.71
N ILE A 576 -29.20 -0.38 1.16
CA ILE A 576 -30.65 -0.66 1.20
C ILE A 576 -30.91 -2.08 0.67
N LYS A 577 -30.33 -2.44 -0.48
CA LYS A 577 -30.46 -3.79 -1.02
C LYS A 577 -29.90 -4.86 -0.06
N SER A 578 -28.74 -4.62 0.55
CA SER A 578 -28.15 -5.62 1.45
C SER A 578 -28.88 -5.76 2.79
N GLU A 579 -29.30 -4.66 3.41
CA GLU A 579 -29.84 -4.65 4.78
C GLU A 579 -31.35 -4.88 4.79
N LEU A 580 -32.10 -4.28 3.84
CA LEU A 580 -33.56 -4.38 3.82
C LEU A 580 -34.08 -5.58 3.02
N TYR A 581 -33.35 -6.08 2.01
CA TYR A 581 -33.73 -7.33 1.31
C TYR A 581 -33.12 -8.61 1.90
N SER A 582 -31.84 -8.61 2.31
CA SER A 582 -31.15 -9.88 2.64
C SER A 582 -31.42 -10.40 4.05
N LYS A 583 -31.61 -9.54 5.05
CA LYS A 583 -31.76 -9.96 6.47
C LYS A 583 -33.12 -10.60 6.79
N ASN A 584 -34.12 -10.40 5.94
CA ASN A 584 -35.48 -10.91 6.16
C ASN A 584 -35.79 -12.20 5.39
N SER A 585 -34.87 -12.74 4.58
CA SER A 585 -35.05 -14.06 3.95
C SER A 585 -34.81 -15.24 4.92
N SER A 586 -34.20 -15.02 6.08
CA SER A 586 -33.92 -16.05 7.09
C SER A 586 -34.92 -16.09 8.25
N SER A 587 -35.89 -15.16 8.30
CA SER A 587 -36.93 -15.10 9.32
C SER A 587 -38.27 -15.40 8.67
N SER A 588 -38.84 -16.55 9.00
CA SER A 588 -40.09 -17.12 8.48
C SER A 588 -41.33 -16.19 8.63
N SER A 589 -41.48 -15.19 7.76
CA SER A 589 -42.78 -14.59 7.40
C SER A 589 -42.67 -13.79 6.08
N ASN A 590 -43.09 -14.41 4.97
CA ASN A 590 -43.03 -13.85 3.60
C ASN A 590 -44.01 -12.69 3.31
N THR A 591 -44.50 -11.96 4.32
CA THR A 591 -45.49 -10.88 4.16
C THR A 591 -45.04 -9.52 4.69
N THR A 592 -43.85 -9.40 5.27
CA THR A 592 -43.38 -8.16 5.93
C THR A 592 -42.24 -7.46 5.19
N SER A 593 -41.65 -8.07 4.15
CA SER A 593 -40.44 -7.56 3.48
C SER A 593 -40.69 -6.47 2.43
N SER A 594 -41.81 -6.51 1.70
CA SER A 594 -42.23 -5.43 0.80
C SER A 594 -42.80 -4.24 1.57
N ASN A 595 -43.33 -4.48 2.78
CA ASN A 595 -44.05 -3.49 3.54
C ASN A 595 -43.13 -2.44 4.17
N THR A 596 -41.90 -2.79 4.58
CA THR A 596 -41.00 -1.82 5.23
C THR A 596 -40.49 -0.75 4.27
N ILE A 597 -40.19 -1.10 3.01
CA ILE A 597 -39.78 -0.13 1.99
C ILE A 597 -40.98 0.74 1.60
N SER A 598 -42.15 0.14 1.36
CA SER A 598 -43.34 0.93 1.08
C SER A 598 -43.73 1.83 2.24
N GLU A 599 -43.56 1.38 3.49
CA GLU A 599 -43.79 2.20 4.69
C GLU A 599 -42.77 3.34 4.79
N CYS A 600 -41.49 3.10 4.48
CA CYS A 600 -40.48 4.15 4.44
C CYS A 600 -40.79 5.17 3.33
N VAL A 601 -41.19 4.72 2.14
CA VAL A 601 -41.58 5.61 1.03
C VAL A 601 -42.86 6.38 1.35
N ASP A 602 -43.84 5.76 1.98
CA ASP A 602 -45.05 6.42 2.46
C ASP A 602 -44.75 7.44 3.57
N ARG A 603 -43.75 7.17 4.44
CA ARG A 603 -43.29 8.13 5.44
C ARG A 603 -42.54 9.31 4.83
N LEU A 604 -41.64 9.06 3.86
CA LEU A 604 -40.98 10.12 3.10
C LEU A 604 -42.00 11.03 2.42
N ARG A 605 -43.04 10.43 1.83
CA ARG A 605 -44.17 11.15 1.24
C ARG A 605 -44.95 11.99 2.25
N ARG A 606 -45.22 11.46 3.45
CA ARG A 606 -45.96 12.21 4.49
C ARG A 606 -45.17 13.37 5.06
N LEU A 607 -43.87 13.20 5.22
CA LEU A 607 -42.98 14.18 5.85
C LEU A 607 -42.43 15.21 4.86
N ASP A 608 -42.57 14.96 3.55
CA ASP A 608 -42.05 15.81 2.46
C ASP A 608 -40.54 16.10 2.59
N ILE A 609 -39.78 15.06 2.94
CA ILE A 609 -38.33 15.12 3.16
C ILE A 609 -37.66 14.03 2.32
N GLY A 610 -36.48 14.33 1.75
CA GLY A 610 -35.63 13.31 1.14
C GLY A 610 -35.99 12.91 -0.29
N TRP A 611 -36.55 13.81 -1.10
CA TRP A 611 -36.82 13.58 -2.54
C TRP A 611 -35.63 12.99 -3.32
N GLY A 612 -34.40 13.37 -2.94
CA GLY A 612 -33.17 12.82 -3.53
C GLY A 612 -32.91 11.33 -3.24
N ILE A 613 -33.47 10.77 -2.16
CA ILE A 613 -33.28 9.36 -1.77
C ILE A 613 -34.42 8.48 -2.31
N ILE A 614 -35.59 9.04 -2.62
CA ILE A 614 -36.73 8.28 -3.15
C ILE A 614 -36.33 7.48 -4.40
N SER A 615 -35.49 8.04 -5.28
CA SER A 615 -34.94 7.32 -6.44
C SER A 615 -34.09 6.10 -6.03
N CYS A 616 -33.24 6.24 -5.00
CA CYS A 616 -32.45 5.13 -4.46
C CYS A 616 -33.34 4.02 -3.88
N PHE A 617 -34.45 4.37 -3.23
CA PHE A 617 -35.42 3.37 -2.76
C PHE A 617 -36.07 2.64 -3.93
N VAL A 618 -36.48 3.36 -4.98
CA VAL A 618 -37.05 2.78 -6.22
C VAL A 618 -36.06 1.83 -6.90
N ASP A 619 -34.82 2.26 -7.06
CA ASP A 619 -33.75 1.48 -7.69
C ASP A 619 -33.37 0.24 -6.86
N ALA A 620 -33.30 0.38 -5.54
CA ALA A 620 -33.07 -0.75 -4.63
C ALA A 620 -34.27 -1.71 -4.61
N GLY A 621 -35.46 -1.15 -4.77
CA GLY A 621 -36.73 -1.80 -5.05
C GLY A 621 -36.64 -2.84 -6.16
N GLY A 622 -36.02 -2.45 -7.27
CA GLY A 622 -36.07 -3.20 -8.50
C GLY A 622 -37.50 -3.26 -9.08
N LEU A 623 -37.70 -4.13 -10.07
CA LEU A 623 -38.85 -4.04 -10.97
C LEU A 623 -40.16 -4.66 -10.43
N PHE A 624 -40.10 -5.62 -9.50
CA PHE A 624 -41.25 -6.50 -9.17
C PHE A 624 -41.69 -6.50 -7.69
N SER A 625 -41.09 -5.68 -6.83
CA SER A 625 -41.31 -5.73 -5.37
C SER A 625 -42.36 -4.73 -4.85
N TRP A 626 -42.94 -3.90 -5.72
CA TRP A 626 -43.77 -2.76 -5.33
C TRP A 626 -45.27 -3.05 -5.35
N ASN A 627 -46.00 -2.49 -4.39
CA ASN A 627 -47.46 -2.46 -4.41
C ASN A 627 -47.96 -1.37 -5.38
N SER A 628 -48.98 -1.69 -6.19
CA SER A 628 -49.60 -0.76 -7.15
C SER A 628 -50.17 0.50 -6.50
N ASP A 629 -50.66 0.39 -5.27
CA ASP A 629 -51.26 1.51 -4.55
C ASP A 629 -50.21 2.57 -4.19
N VAL A 630 -49.01 2.13 -3.78
CA VAL A 630 -47.88 3.01 -3.44
C VAL A 630 -47.34 3.69 -4.69
N ILE A 631 -47.25 2.97 -5.82
CA ILE A 631 -46.79 3.53 -7.09
C ILE A 631 -47.75 4.62 -7.60
N SER A 632 -49.06 4.37 -7.56
CA SER A 632 -50.05 5.35 -7.99
C SER A 632 -50.07 6.59 -7.07
N GLY A 633 -49.92 6.40 -5.76
CA GLY A 633 -49.78 7.48 -4.79
C GLY A 633 -48.52 8.31 -4.98
N LEU A 634 -47.38 7.66 -5.24
CA LEU A 634 -46.10 8.33 -5.51
C LEU A 634 -46.17 9.11 -6.83
N SER A 635 -46.70 8.51 -7.90
CA SER A 635 -46.86 9.17 -9.19
C SER A 635 -47.71 10.45 -9.10
N ASN A 636 -48.83 10.40 -8.38
CA ASN A 636 -49.67 11.58 -8.18
C ASN A 636 -48.94 12.67 -7.39
N THR A 637 -48.25 12.30 -6.31
CA THR A 637 -47.51 13.27 -5.49
C THR A 637 -46.33 13.88 -6.26
N VAL A 638 -45.63 13.08 -7.05
CA VAL A 638 -44.54 13.57 -7.92
C VAL A 638 -45.08 14.53 -8.97
N ASN A 639 -46.22 14.22 -9.61
CA ASN A 639 -46.82 15.13 -10.58
C ASN A 639 -47.28 16.45 -9.93
N ASP A 640 -47.88 16.38 -8.75
CA ASP A 640 -48.28 17.57 -7.98
C ASP A 640 -47.05 18.42 -7.62
N GLU A 641 -45.95 17.80 -7.16
CA GLU A 641 -44.70 18.51 -6.85
C GLU A 641 -44.00 19.07 -8.09
N VAL A 642 -43.98 18.37 -9.21
CA VAL A 642 -43.44 18.90 -10.48
C VAL A 642 -44.23 20.13 -10.92
N VAL A 643 -45.55 20.10 -10.82
CA VAL A 643 -46.40 21.26 -11.13
C VAL A 643 -46.14 22.40 -10.13
N ASN A 644 -45.97 22.11 -8.84
CA ASN A 644 -45.61 23.12 -7.84
C ASN A 644 -44.24 23.76 -8.12
N LEU A 645 -43.25 22.98 -8.53
CA LEU A 645 -41.91 23.45 -8.89
C LEU A 645 -41.91 24.26 -10.18
N GLU A 646 -42.67 23.84 -11.20
CA GLU A 646 -42.87 24.62 -12.44
C GLU A 646 -43.50 25.99 -12.12
N ASN A 647 -44.58 25.99 -11.34
CA ASN A 647 -45.22 27.23 -10.91
C ASN A 647 -44.28 28.10 -10.06
N SER A 648 -43.51 27.50 -9.16
CA SER A 648 -42.52 28.21 -8.33
C SER A 648 -41.39 28.80 -9.17
N TYR A 649 -40.92 28.07 -10.20
CA TYR A 649 -39.92 28.54 -11.15
C TYR A 649 -40.46 29.71 -11.99
N ASP A 650 -41.68 29.60 -12.51
CA ASP A 650 -42.32 30.68 -13.26
C ASP A 650 -42.51 31.92 -12.40
N VAL A 651 -42.94 31.75 -11.15
CA VAL A 651 -43.05 32.86 -10.19
C VAL A 651 -41.68 33.46 -9.86
N MET A 652 -40.65 32.63 -9.65
CA MET A 652 -39.29 33.10 -9.35
C MET A 652 -38.68 33.84 -10.52
N THR A 653 -38.82 33.35 -11.75
CA THR A 653 -38.32 34.02 -12.96
C THR A 653 -39.05 35.34 -13.21
N LEU A 654 -40.38 35.36 -13.03
CA LEU A 654 -41.16 36.60 -13.07
C LEU A 654 -40.73 37.57 -11.99
N LEU A 655 -40.42 37.09 -10.78
CA LEU A 655 -39.96 37.89 -9.66
C LEU A 655 -38.54 38.42 -9.89
N GLU A 656 -37.63 37.61 -10.41
CA GLU A 656 -36.28 38.03 -10.83
C GLU A 656 -36.35 39.06 -11.96
N GLU A 657 -37.20 38.86 -12.95
CA GLU A 657 -37.42 39.84 -14.01
C GLU A 657 -38.03 41.13 -13.47
N ALA A 658 -38.99 41.04 -12.55
CA ALA A 658 -39.59 42.19 -11.90
C ALA A 658 -38.56 42.94 -11.06
N LEU A 659 -37.75 42.24 -10.27
CA LEU A 659 -36.66 42.81 -9.48
C LEU A 659 -35.56 43.41 -10.35
N ARG A 660 -35.21 42.77 -11.47
CA ARG A 660 -34.23 43.29 -12.45
C ARG A 660 -34.75 44.53 -13.18
N LYS A 661 -36.06 44.64 -13.39
CA LYS A 661 -36.73 45.82 -13.97
C LYS A 661 -36.94 46.94 -12.93
N LEU A 662 -37.14 46.59 -11.66
CA LEU A 662 -37.26 47.52 -10.52
C LEU A 662 -35.91 48.10 -10.08
N ASN A 663 -34.83 47.32 -10.23
CA ASN A 663 -33.45 47.76 -10.05
C ASN A 663 -32.77 47.91 -11.42
N PRO A 664 -33.10 48.92 -12.24
CA PRO A 664 -32.22 49.27 -13.33
C PRO A 664 -30.89 49.66 -12.69
N THR A 665 -29.89 48.80 -12.86
CA THR A 665 -28.51 48.99 -12.41
C THR A 665 -28.14 50.46 -12.53
N GLU A 666 -27.86 51.13 -11.40
CA GLU A 666 -27.00 52.31 -11.43
C GLU A 666 -25.74 51.88 -12.20
N PRO A 667 -25.38 52.54 -13.31
CA PRO A 667 -24.21 52.14 -14.06
C PRO A 667 -23.00 52.26 -13.15
N THR A 668 -22.37 51.13 -12.86
CA THR A 668 -21.10 50.98 -12.15
C THR A 668 -19.97 51.60 -12.97
N SER A 669 -19.96 52.93 -13.08
CA SER A 669 -18.86 53.68 -13.68
C SER A 669 -18.60 54.98 -12.92
N LYS A 670 -18.11 54.84 -11.67
CA LYS A 670 -17.22 55.82 -11.00
C LYS A 670 -16.71 55.30 -9.64
N ILE A 671 -16.02 54.16 -9.63
CA ILE A 671 -15.03 53.96 -8.56
C ILE A 671 -13.83 54.86 -8.90
N THR A 672 -13.80 56.04 -8.31
CA THR A 672 -12.67 56.95 -8.47
C THR A 672 -11.43 56.32 -7.82
N LYS A 673 -10.28 56.39 -8.51
CA LYS A 673 -8.95 55.94 -8.05
C LYS A 673 -8.49 56.56 -6.70
N LYS A 674 -9.30 57.41 -6.07
CA LYS A 674 -9.10 57.96 -4.72
C LYS A 674 -9.65 57.06 -3.60
N GLU A 675 -10.58 56.14 -3.87
CA GLU A 675 -11.12 55.22 -2.83
C GLU A 675 -10.34 53.91 -2.72
N LEU A 676 -9.79 53.39 -3.82
CA LEU A 676 -8.85 52.25 -3.79
C LEU A 676 -7.57 52.54 -2.98
N LYS A 677 -7.11 53.80 -2.94
CA LYS A 677 -5.98 54.23 -2.08
C LYS A 677 -6.35 54.43 -0.60
N ARG A 678 -7.65 54.46 -0.26
CA ARG A 678 -8.11 54.53 1.13
C ARG A 678 -8.42 53.16 1.72
N LEU A 679 -8.77 52.17 0.89
CA LEU A 679 -8.94 50.78 1.30
C LEU A 679 -7.60 50.05 1.51
N SER A 680 -6.55 50.38 0.73
CA SER A 680 -5.22 49.78 0.92
C SER A 680 -4.43 50.28 2.14
N LYS A 681 -4.97 51.24 2.90
CA LYS A 681 -4.38 51.76 4.16
C LYS A 681 -5.22 51.49 5.40
N LYS A 682 -6.33 50.75 5.27
CA LYS A 682 -7.21 50.38 6.39
C LYS A 682 -7.20 48.88 6.74
N GLN A 683 -6.38 48.07 6.06
CA GLN A 683 -6.11 46.67 6.44
C GLN A 683 -4.89 46.50 7.38
N GLN A 684 -4.25 47.60 7.80
CA GLN A 684 -3.25 47.59 8.87
C GLN A 684 -3.64 48.59 9.96
N LYS A 685 -4.65 48.19 10.74
CA LYS A 685 -5.00 48.62 12.10
C LYS A 685 -6.52 48.53 12.22
N ASN A 686 -6.99 47.43 12.80
CA ASN A 686 -8.08 47.42 13.77
C ASN A 686 -8.21 46.01 14.35
N ASN A 687 -7.37 45.74 15.35
CA ASN A 687 -7.81 45.00 16.53
C ASN A 687 -8.13 46.06 17.59
N SER A 688 -9.42 46.25 17.89
CA SER A 688 -9.98 46.52 19.23
C SER A 688 -11.27 47.36 19.16
N LYS A 689 -12.34 46.75 19.68
CA LYS A 689 -13.37 47.32 20.58
C LYS A 689 -14.49 48.21 20.03
N THR A 690 -15.66 47.55 19.91
CA THR A 690 -16.94 47.81 20.63
C THR A 690 -17.62 49.19 20.64
N ASN A 691 -18.87 49.14 20.15
CA ASN A 691 -20.13 49.65 20.72
C ASN A 691 -20.57 51.13 20.62
N ASN A 692 -21.75 51.26 20.01
CA ASN A 692 -22.96 52.00 20.42
C ASN A 692 -23.27 53.44 19.94
N THR A 693 -24.45 53.50 19.29
CA THR A 693 -25.59 54.46 19.39
C THR A 693 -25.47 55.90 18.88
N LYS A 694 -26.27 56.26 17.85
CA LYS A 694 -27.56 56.99 17.98
C LYS A 694 -28.13 57.46 16.62
N GLU A 695 -29.46 57.50 16.62
CA GLU A 695 -30.48 57.91 15.65
C GLU A 695 -30.17 59.06 14.68
N ASN A 696 -30.77 59.00 13.49
CA ASN A 696 -31.65 60.09 13.04
C ASN A 696 -32.67 59.60 12.00
N SER A 697 -33.93 59.75 12.38
CA SER A 697 -35.13 59.62 11.56
C SER A 697 -35.18 60.71 10.49
N ARG A 698 -35.42 60.31 9.24
CA ARG A 698 -36.07 61.16 8.23
C ARG A 698 -37.28 60.39 7.72
N GLY A 699 -38.46 60.97 7.92
CA GLY A 699 -39.72 60.44 7.40
C GLY A 699 -39.73 60.36 5.87
N PRO A 700 -40.72 59.68 5.28
CA PRO A 700 -40.80 59.51 3.84
C PRO A 700 -41.05 60.86 3.18
N GLU A 701 -40.24 61.20 2.17
CA GLU A 701 -40.49 62.36 1.32
C GLU A 701 -41.87 62.21 0.64
N VAL A 702 -42.66 63.29 0.69
CA VAL A 702 -43.93 63.37 -0.02
C VAL A 702 -43.64 63.44 -1.52
N ILE A 703 -43.72 62.29 -2.17
CA ILE A 703 -43.73 62.19 -3.64
C ILE A 703 -45.05 62.80 -4.12
N SER A 704 -44.99 63.81 -5.00
CA SER A 704 -46.19 64.41 -5.59
C SER A 704 -47.00 63.37 -6.36
N GLN A 705 -48.34 63.45 -6.29
CA GLN A 705 -49.25 62.53 -7.01
C GLN A 705 -48.92 62.43 -8.50
N GLU A 706 -48.49 63.53 -9.13
CA GLU A 706 -48.07 63.57 -10.53
C GLU A 706 -46.81 62.75 -10.82
N LYS A 707 -45.84 62.69 -9.88
CA LYS A 707 -44.66 61.81 -9.98
C LYS A 707 -45.06 60.36 -9.80
N LYS A 708 -45.96 60.09 -8.87
CA LYS A 708 -46.48 58.75 -8.58
C LYS A 708 -47.30 58.19 -9.74
N GLU A 709 -48.11 59.02 -10.40
CA GLU A 709 -48.87 58.69 -11.60
C GLU A 709 -47.97 58.55 -12.83
N ARG A 710 -46.94 59.39 -12.98
CA ARG A 710 -45.93 59.22 -14.03
C ARG A 710 -45.15 57.92 -13.85
N GLU A 711 -44.75 57.57 -12.64
CA GLU A 711 -44.06 56.31 -12.35
C GLU A 711 -44.99 55.10 -12.53
N GLN A 712 -46.24 55.17 -12.06
CA GLN A 712 -47.24 54.13 -12.28
C GLN A 712 -47.57 53.92 -13.77
N MET A 713 -47.71 55.00 -14.57
CA MET A 713 -47.90 54.89 -16.01
C MET A 713 -46.65 54.33 -16.71
N LYS A 714 -45.44 54.69 -16.26
CA LYS A 714 -44.18 54.14 -16.78
C LYS A 714 -44.05 52.65 -16.48
N HIS A 715 -44.54 52.20 -15.32
CA HIS A 715 -44.57 50.78 -14.94
C HIS A 715 -45.67 49.98 -15.67
N LEU A 716 -46.84 50.58 -15.95
CA LEU A 716 -47.93 49.93 -16.70
C LEU A 716 -47.64 49.79 -18.21
N LEU A 717 -46.94 50.75 -18.81
CA LEU A 717 -46.59 50.76 -20.24
C LEU A 717 -45.30 49.99 -20.58
N GLY A 718 -44.61 49.43 -19.59
CA GLY A 718 -43.30 48.77 -19.72
C GLY A 718 -43.31 47.30 -20.14
N PHE A 719 -44.41 46.76 -20.66
CA PHE A 719 -44.41 45.42 -21.26
C PHE A 719 -43.89 45.48 -22.70
N GLY A 720 -42.57 45.31 -22.87
CA GLY A 720 -41.98 44.99 -24.18
C GLY A 720 -40.84 45.88 -24.68
N THR A 721 -40.48 46.98 -23.99
CA THR A 721 -39.34 47.82 -24.42
C THR A 721 -38.08 47.42 -23.66
N LYS A 722 -37.12 46.78 -24.35
CA LYS A 722 -35.73 46.67 -23.85
C LYS A 722 -35.28 48.06 -23.41
N ALA A 723 -34.90 48.21 -22.14
CA ALA A 723 -34.27 49.41 -21.63
C ALA A 723 -33.11 49.74 -22.60
N GLY A 724 -33.16 50.91 -23.21
CA GLY A 724 -32.15 51.32 -24.19
C GLY A 724 -30.78 51.26 -23.53
N LEU A 725 -29.97 50.28 -23.92
CA LEU A 725 -28.57 50.17 -23.54
C LEU A 725 -27.87 51.49 -23.90
N ASP A 726 -27.41 52.21 -22.89
CA ASP A 726 -26.35 53.20 -23.06
C ASP A 726 -25.11 52.42 -23.49
N MET A 727 -24.63 52.69 -24.71
CA MET A 727 -23.45 51.99 -25.24
C MET A 727 -22.18 52.52 -24.58
N ASP A 728 -21.41 51.57 -24.04
CA ASP A 728 -20.01 51.73 -23.66
C ASP A 728 -19.18 52.23 -24.85
N ILE A 729 -18.46 53.32 -24.64
CA ILE A 729 -17.46 53.85 -25.58
C ILE A 729 -16.14 53.12 -25.32
N THR A 730 -16.10 51.80 -25.53
CA THR A 730 -14.86 51.02 -25.54
C THR A 730 -15.01 49.79 -26.42
N GLU A 731 -14.96 49.98 -27.74
CA GLU A 731 -14.24 49.12 -28.70
C GLU A 731 -14.67 49.45 -30.13
N ILE A 732 -13.74 50.08 -30.86
CA ILE A 732 -13.29 49.83 -32.23
C ILE A 732 -12.35 51.01 -32.50
N GLN A 733 -11.14 50.92 -31.94
CA GLN A 733 -10.02 51.77 -32.32
C GLN A 733 -8.82 50.89 -32.62
N SER A 734 -8.91 50.12 -33.70
CA SER A 734 -7.74 49.83 -34.51
C SER A 734 -7.73 50.80 -35.70
N MET A 735 -6.60 51.51 -35.83
CA MET A 735 -6.20 52.42 -36.91
C MET A 735 -6.63 53.91 -36.86
N LYS A 736 -5.57 54.72 -36.65
CA LYS A 736 -5.31 56.09 -37.17
C LYS A 736 -5.98 57.29 -36.48
N ASN A 737 -5.16 57.93 -35.63
CA ASN A 737 -4.85 59.36 -35.54
C ASN A 737 -6.01 60.41 -35.56
N VAL A 738 -6.30 60.95 -34.37
CA VAL A 738 -6.37 62.38 -33.99
C VAL A 738 -7.35 63.33 -34.70
N PHE A 739 -8.09 62.95 -35.75
CA PHE A 739 -8.91 63.92 -36.51
C PHE A 739 -10.43 63.72 -36.47
N GLN A 740 -11.09 63.39 -35.34
CA GLN A 740 -12.57 63.23 -35.33
C GLN A 740 -13.34 63.68 -34.07
N ARG A 741 -12.95 64.74 -33.35
CA ARG A 741 -13.84 65.30 -32.29
C ARG A 741 -15.15 65.90 -32.85
N LYS A 742 -15.13 66.56 -34.02
CA LYS A 742 -16.37 67.10 -34.64
C LYS A 742 -17.26 66.02 -35.27
N SER A 743 -16.67 65.00 -35.92
CA SER A 743 -17.40 63.86 -36.49
C SER A 743 -18.12 63.04 -35.40
N ALA A 744 -17.47 62.81 -34.26
CA ALA A 744 -18.07 62.09 -33.14
C ALA A 744 -19.23 62.86 -32.49
N ILE A 745 -19.12 64.18 -32.34
CA ILE A 745 -20.20 65.02 -31.80
C ILE A 745 -21.41 65.05 -32.74
N ASN A 746 -21.20 65.14 -34.05
CA ASN A 746 -22.30 65.09 -35.02
C ASN A 746 -22.98 63.71 -35.04
N LYS A 747 -22.21 62.61 -35.00
CA LYS A 747 -22.79 61.27 -34.86
C LYS A 747 -23.55 61.08 -33.55
N TYR A 748 -23.08 61.72 -32.47
CA TYR A 748 -23.80 61.72 -31.20
C TYR A 748 -25.10 62.53 -31.31
N GLY A 749 -25.07 63.71 -31.93
CA GLY A 749 -26.25 64.53 -32.21
C GLY A 749 -27.29 63.84 -33.10
N ASP A 750 -26.85 63.13 -34.14
CA ASP A 750 -27.73 62.34 -35.02
C ASP A 750 -28.37 61.14 -34.30
N ASN A 751 -27.66 60.54 -33.36
CA ASN A 751 -28.20 59.43 -32.57
C ASN A 751 -29.12 59.93 -31.45
N VAL A 752 -28.86 61.11 -30.90
CA VAL A 752 -29.77 61.78 -29.97
C VAL A 752 -31.04 62.19 -30.70
N SER A 753 -30.95 62.77 -31.90
CA SER A 753 -32.14 63.16 -32.69
C SER A 753 -33.01 61.97 -33.07
N ARG A 754 -32.42 60.79 -33.33
CA ARG A 754 -33.16 59.53 -33.55
C ARG A 754 -33.86 58.99 -32.29
N LYS A 755 -33.40 59.36 -31.09
CA LYS A 755 -34.02 58.96 -29.81
C LYS A 755 -35.10 59.93 -29.33
N VAL A 756 -35.21 61.12 -29.93
CA VAL A 756 -36.27 62.08 -29.59
C VAL A 756 -37.59 61.58 -30.22
N PRO A 757 -38.65 61.33 -29.44
CA PRO A 757 -39.94 60.96 -29.99
C PRO A 757 -40.50 62.09 -30.86
N SER A 758 -41.40 61.77 -31.79
CA SER A 758 -41.93 62.71 -32.81
C SER A 758 -42.60 63.98 -32.25
N TYR A 759 -42.89 64.02 -30.94
CA TYR A 759 -43.41 65.20 -30.25
C TYR A 759 -42.70 65.39 -28.90
N THR A 760 -41.90 66.47 -28.79
CA THR A 760 -41.26 66.89 -27.54
C THR A 760 -41.39 68.40 -27.35
N VAL A 761 -41.79 68.83 -26.15
CA VAL A 761 -41.82 70.25 -25.77
C VAL A 761 -40.56 70.57 -24.98
N GLU A 762 -39.57 71.15 -25.63
CA GLU A 762 -38.34 71.61 -24.98
C GLU A 762 -38.52 73.05 -24.49
N LYS A 763 -38.63 73.22 -23.18
CA LYS A 763 -38.68 74.54 -22.54
C LYS A 763 -37.25 75.01 -22.26
N LEU A 764 -36.73 75.88 -23.12
CA LEU A 764 -35.48 76.60 -22.86
C LEU A 764 -35.72 77.61 -21.73
N ILE A 765 -34.97 77.44 -20.62
CA ILE A 765 -34.91 78.40 -19.53
C ILE A 765 -33.60 79.18 -19.76
N LEU A 766 -33.72 80.48 -20.06
CA LEU A 766 -32.59 81.40 -20.25
C LEU A 766 -31.96 81.81 -18.93
#